data_AF-A0A8T3V0J8-F1
#
_entry.id   AF-A0A8T3V0J8-F1
#
_cell.length_a   1.000
_cell.length_b   1.000
_cell.length_c   1.000
_cell.angle_alpha   90.00
_cell.angle_beta   90.00
_cell.angle_gamma   90.00
#
_symmetry.space_group_name_H-M   'P 1'
#
loop_
_entity.id
_entity.type
_entity.pdbx_description
1 polymer ?
#
loop_
_entity_poly.entity_id
_entity_poly.type
_entity_poly.pdbx_seq_one_letter_code
_entity_poly.pdbx_strand_id
1 'polypeptide(L)'
;MDKKCLILTLMLVLIVFLSTTIVSAENLTDTIGNSEKLSSTEVTIETTDTNDQIQTKINSLNDGDTLNFQQGEYKDICIYVNKSITINGNGSTLYGYDRPSANTTPEIIMNKTTEGGYAITNLATLYILKTDGLVLKDMKLVAGANSGTDKGADSRYSNCVIYNYFSNHTTITNTSITGCSWGIWFQNCADGIIENNKVQNQLITGILNFQSPRTIIRNNTVTNVKNHGIDVRHGVGPNVKVLNNTVIGAKEGIYLLHSAKHVVTGNIIKDCSLSSITCCGASHITINNNKLLNSRIGVLLGGGQPVGGAYTGYNNITIGENEWKLDNLPMPPSFVFYVAEAKGDYASTSAMMGTYTDSGLTNITYAEYKGIETPKPVVVDYDTILKPTGKNVTISAGMTNSQIQTAINGMENGDTIIFEKDAVFEDICIYINKNIKIIGNNATLKGLNNTNKEIINSIGLPSTYNALLYSSIIYSINNTNVVISNLNLISNYPNYSNPNGEEYKTACIFAENSKNLTITGCDIDGASWGLFVGFQKNGCPNSIITNNKVSNQYTTGIICFGSQFSIVANNTVTNAKNHGIDVRFKANGFNVTVFNNTVSGAKEGIYLLHSSGHKVYKNTILNSKISSITCYGSGNEYIFNNTLSGSRIAILLGDGYFNVTVGPNTYKPDKLPFPPTFEYFIVQGETRYQSSEKVIGTYKDSQAVNLTANDVAVGYKKGTFEITLKDNKGKAIANKPTTISLNGEEYSVVTDSNGVASINLTLTPGNYSANVHTSSDYYNKAGNAEALITVKDDRTATAITASGKTFYLQAIEKGSKYQITLKDANGKTLADKDITVTFNGKTYKTITNSKGVATVTLKATKTGSLKATVKFAGDDEYAAATKTAAIKVTKEASKLTASKKTFKAKTKTKKYTVTLKSKSGKAISKVKVTLKVKGKTYKATTTAKGKATFKITKLTKKGKHTATVKFAGNKYFTGKTVKAKITIK
;
A
#
# COMPACT_ATOMS: atom_id res chain seq x y z
N MET A 1 -43.93 -27.72 1.80
CA MET A 1 -42.95 -26.78 2.40
C MET A 1 -41.87 -27.60 3.09
N ASP A 2 -40.64 -27.46 2.61
CA ASP A 2 -39.52 -28.32 2.96
C ASP A 2 -38.93 -27.92 4.34
N LYS A 3 -38.62 -28.91 5.19
CA LYS A 3 -38.17 -28.71 6.59
C LYS A 3 -36.87 -27.89 6.69
N LYS A 4 -36.12 -27.76 5.60
CA LYS A 4 -34.92 -26.92 5.51
C LYS A 4 -35.24 -25.42 5.44
N CYS A 5 -36.37 -25.02 4.86
CA CYS A 5 -36.81 -23.62 4.89
C CYS A 5 -37.26 -23.21 6.29
N LEU A 6 -37.97 -24.08 7.02
CA LEU A 6 -38.47 -23.76 8.36
C LEU A 6 -37.33 -23.54 9.37
N ILE A 7 -36.25 -24.31 9.29
CA ILE A 7 -35.06 -24.15 10.15
C ILE A 7 -34.28 -22.88 9.80
N LEU A 8 -34.20 -22.51 8.52
CA LEU A 8 -33.55 -21.28 8.08
C LEU A 8 -34.37 -20.04 8.48
N THR A 9 -35.71 -20.11 8.41
CA THR A 9 -36.61 -19.04 8.86
C THR A 9 -36.61 -18.89 10.38
N LEU A 10 -36.56 -19.99 11.15
CA LEU A 10 -36.41 -19.92 12.62
C LEU A 10 -35.04 -19.41 13.07
N MET A 11 -33.95 -19.72 12.34
CA MET A 11 -32.63 -19.13 12.61
C MET A 11 -32.57 -17.64 12.25
N LEU A 12 -33.22 -17.20 11.15
CA LEU A 12 -33.30 -15.78 10.82
C LEU A 12 -34.16 -15.00 11.83
N VAL A 13 -35.25 -15.58 12.32
CA VAL A 13 -36.10 -14.95 13.36
C VAL A 13 -35.35 -14.86 14.70
N LEU A 14 -34.52 -15.85 15.05
CA LEU A 14 -33.68 -15.78 16.26
C LEU A 14 -32.57 -14.72 16.15
N ILE A 15 -32.05 -14.45 14.94
CA ILE A 15 -31.06 -13.40 14.69
C ILE A 15 -31.71 -11.99 14.68
N VAL A 16 -32.98 -11.88 14.27
CA VAL A 16 -33.74 -10.62 14.30
C VAL A 16 -34.18 -10.27 15.73
N PHE A 17 -34.47 -11.24 16.60
CA PHE A 17 -34.76 -10.98 18.02
C PHE A 17 -33.53 -10.65 18.88
N LEU A 18 -32.31 -10.98 18.42
CA LEU A 18 -31.06 -10.65 19.13
C LEU A 18 -30.49 -9.26 18.77
N SER A 19 -31.17 -8.46 17.93
CA SER A 19 -30.65 -7.17 17.44
C SER A 19 -31.50 -5.94 17.83
N THR A 20 -32.44 -6.06 18.75
CA THR A 20 -33.23 -4.90 19.23
C THR A 20 -33.38 -4.86 20.75
N THR A 21 -32.38 -4.33 21.43
CA THR A 21 -32.60 -3.61 22.71
C THR A 21 -31.67 -2.41 22.79
N ILE A 22 -32.27 -1.23 22.68
CA ILE A 22 -31.76 0.02 23.21
C ILE A 22 -31.71 -0.15 24.73
N VAL A 23 -30.57 0.09 25.37
CA VAL A 23 -30.51 0.31 26.82
C VAL A 23 -29.74 1.60 27.06
N SER A 24 -30.49 2.60 27.51
CA SER A 24 -30.00 3.79 28.19
C SER A 24 -29.28 3.40 29.47
N ALA A 25 -28.17 4.07 29.75
CA ALA A 25 -27.45 3.91 31.00
C ALA A 25 -28.34 4.29 32.18
N GLU A 26 -28.62 3.33 33.07
CA GLU A 26 -28.79 3.55 34.49
C GLU A 26 -28.70 2.22 35.25
N ASN A 27 -27.75 2.17 36.19
CA ASN A 27 -27.60 1.27 37.34
C ASN A 27 -27.96 -0.22 37.20
N LEU A 28 -26.94 -1.07 37.13
CA LEU A 28 -26.99 -2.45 37.67
C LEU A 28 -25.61 -2.83 38.23
N THR A 29 -25.47 -2.62 39.54
CA THR A 29 -24.56 -3.35 40.41
C THR A 29 -25.05 -4.78 40.61
N ASP A 30 -24.07 -5.66 40.84
CA ASP A 30 -24.12 -7.01 41.43
C ASP A 30 -24.22 -8.28 40.56
N THR A 31 -23.10 -9.02 40.69
CA THR A 31 -22.91 -10.48 40.76
C THR A 31 -22.84 -11.33 39.49
N ILE A 32 -21.62 -11.78 39.18
CA ILE A 32 -21.08 -13.17 39.05
C ILE A 32 -19.61 -12.99 38.57
N GLY A 33 -18.53 -13.56 39.09
CA GLY A 33 -18.23 -14.52 40.15
C GLY A 33 -16.69 -14.53 40.34
N ASN A 34 -16.24 -14.91 41.54
CA ASN A 34 -14.85 -14.90 42.02
C ASN A 34 -13.81 -15.51 41.06
N SER A 35 -12.83 -14.72 40.64
CA SER A 35 -11.45 -15.17 40.44
C SER A 35 -10.60 -14.64 41.60
N GLU A 36 -9.81 -15.50 42.21
CA GLU A 36 -8.88 -15.16 43.29
C GLU A 36 -8.10 -13.88 42.95
N LYS A 37 -8.28 -12.85 43.78
CA LYS A 37 -7.53 -11.59 43.70
C LYS A 37 -6.10 -11.89 44.15
N LEU A 38 -5.23 -12.26 43.20
CA LEU A 38 -3.78 -12.28 43.43
C LEU A 38 -3.39 -10.95 44.06
N SER A 39 -2.65 -11.00 45.18
CA SER A 39 -2.20 -9.79 45.88
C SER A 39 -1.31 -8.99 44.93
N SER A 40 -1.83 -7.86 44.43
CA SER A 40 -1.09 -6.96 43.56
C SER A 40 0.10 -6.38 44.33
N THR A 41 1.30 -6.63 43.84
CA THR A 41 2.53 -6.07 44.40
C THR A 41 2.71 -4.65 43.86
N GLU A 42 3.17 -3.73 44.70
CA GLU A 42 3.52 -2.38 44.28
C GLU A 42 5.04 -2.23 44.22
N VAL A 43 5.56 -1.71 43.10
CA VAL A 43 6.99 -1.41 42.93
C VAL A 43 7.16 0.07 42.64
N THR A 44 8.08 0.71 43.36
CA THR A 44 8.42 2.13 43.15
C THR A 44 9.63 2.29 42.24
N ILE A 45 9.51 3.20 41.27
CA ILE A 45 10.62 3.75 40.49
C ILE A 45 11.09 5.03 41.16
N GLU A 46 12.33 5.05 41.63
CA GLU A 46 12.98 6.20 42.27
C GLU A 46 13.53 7.15 41.20
N THR A 47 13.56 8.47 41.45
CA THR A 47 14.05 9.44 40.44
C THR A 47 15.51 9.24 40.01
N THR A 48 16.29 8.46 40.78
CA THR A 48 17.67 8.09 40.46
C THR A 48 17.79 6.84 39.60
N ASP A 49 16.70 6.10 39.37
CA ASP A 49 16.74 4.88 38.57
C ASP A 49 17.06 5.21 37.10
N THR A 50 18.05 4.50 36.56
CA THR A 50 18.39 4.56 35.13
C THR A 50 17.39 3.76 34.29
N ASN A 51 17.39 3.98 32.97
CA ASN A 51 16.57 3.22 32.02
C ASN A 51 16.60 1.69 32.27
N ASP A 52 17.79 1.11 32.48
CA ASP A 52 17.97 -0.33 32.67
C ASP A 52 17.43 -0.81 34.03
N GLN A 53 17.56 0.01 35.07
CA GLN A 53 16.99 -0.28 36.39
C GLN A 53 15.47 -0.23 36.36
N ILE A 54 14.89 0.76 35.66
CA ILE A 54 13.45 0.85 35.42
C ILE A 54 12.96 -0.39 34.66
N GLN A 55 13.66 -0.78 33.59
CA GLN A 55 13.30 -1.97 32.82
C GLN A 55 13.42 -3.25 33.66
N THR A 56 14.42 -3.35 34.53
CA THR A 56 14.59 -4.50 35.44
C THR A 56 13.42 -4.61 36.42
N LYS A 57 12.96 -3.48 36.98
CA LYS A 57 11.79 -3.43 37.86
C LYS A 57 10.51 -3.78 37.11
N ILE A 58 10.32 -3.32 35.87
CA ILE A 58 9.20 -3.77 35.02
C ILE A 58 9.27 -5.28 34.78
N ASN A 59 10.47 -5.81 34.53
CA ASN A 59 10.69 -7.24 34.30
C ASN A 59 10.40 -8.11 35.52
N SER A 60 10.44 -7.57 36.76
CA SER A 60 10.11 -8.33 37.98
C SER A 60 8.62 -8.36 38.33
N LEU A 61 7.79 -7.50 37.74
CA LEU A 61 6.35 -7.46 38.00
C LEU A 61 5.60 -8.67 37.42
N ASN A 62 4.44 -8.99 37.95
CA ASN A 62 3.47 -9.93 37.39
C ASN A 62 2.23 -9.18 36.87
N ASP A 63 1.41 -9.87 36.08
CA ASP A 63 0.11 -9.31 35.67
C ASP A 63 -0.76 -9.02 36.90
N GLY A 64 -1.39 -7.85 36.93
CA GLY A 64 -2.17 -7.32 38.05
C GLY A 64 -1.38 -6.44 39.02
N ASP A 65 -0.04 -6.40 38.92
CA ASP A 65 0.79 -5.56 39.79
C ASP A 65 0.73 -4.06 39.41
N THR A 66 1.24 -3.21 40.30
CA THR A 66 1.29 -1.74 40.11
C THR A 66 2.73 -1.23 40.14
N LEU A 67 3.07 -0.39 39.17
CA LEU A 67 4.33 0.34 39.07
C LEU A 67 4.09 1.82 39.38
N ASN A 68 4.70 2.32 40.44
CA ASN A 68 4.57 3.71 40.89
C ASN A 68 5.86 4.49 40.56
N PHE A 69 5.78 5.50 39.71
CA PHE A 69 6.87 6.46 39.56
C PHE A 69 6.85 7.46 40.71
N GLN A 70 8.02 7.75 41.28
CA GLN A 70 8.17 8.91 42.14
C GLN A 70 8.03 10.18 41.31
N GLN A 71 7.43 11.23 41.87
CA GLN A 71 7.34 12.52 41.18
C GLN A 71 8.74 13.08 40.95
N GLY A 72 9.10 13.31 39.68
CA GLY A 72 10.40 13.85 39.29
C GLY A 72 10.66 13.70 37.79
N GLU A 73 11.90 14.02 37.38
CA GLU A 73 12.33 13.92 35.99
C GLU A 73 13.20 12.69 35.76
N TYR A 74 12.91 11.97 34.68
CA TYR A 74 13.63 10.79 34.23
C TYR A 74 14.15 11.05 32.83
N LYS A 75 15.46 10.95 32.62
CA LYS A 75 16.10 11.28 31.34
C LYS A 75 16.53 10.01 30.62
N ASP A 76 16.65 10.11 29.30
CA ASP A 76 17.19 9.04 28.46
C ASP A 76 16.37 7.74 28.58
N ILE A 77 15.05 7.85 28.41
CA ILE A 77 14.12 6.74 28.60
C ILE A 77 13.71 6.10 27.28
N CYS A 78 13.82 4.77 27.21
CA CYS A 78 13.35 3.89 26.15
C CYS A 78 13.06 2.51 26.75
N ILE A 79 11.84 2.33 27.24
CA ILE A 79 11.42 1.14 28.00
C ILE A 79 10.23 0.44 27.35
N TYR A 80 10.04 -0.85 27.63
CA TYR A 80 8.89 -1.61 27.19
C TYR A 80 8.16 -2.30 28.34
N VAL A 81 6.85 -2.46 28.17
CA VAL A 81 5.96 -3.17 29.08
C VAL A 81 5.18 -4.20 28.28
N ASN A 82 5.31 -5.46 28.67
CA ASN A 82 4.65 -6.61 28.05
C ASN A 82 3.81 -7.40 29.05
N LYS A 83 3.29 -6.70 30.06
CA LYS A 83 2.50 -7.26 31.17
C LYS A 83 1.27 -6.41 31.42
N SER A 84 0.22 -7.04 31.95
CA SER A 84 -1.05 -6.40 32.28
C SER A 84 -0.99 -5.75 33.65
N ILE A 85 -0.27 -4.63 33.75
CA ILE A 85 -0.02 -3.90 35.00
C ILE A 85 -0.68 -2.52 35.01
N THR A 86 -0.77 -1.91 36.19
CA THR A 86 -1.09 -0.48 36.32
C THR A 86 0.19 0.32 36.48
N ILE A 87 0.38 1.37 35.70
CA ILE A 87 1.52 2.29 35.76
C ILE A 87 1.00 3.66 36.22
N ASN A 88 1.37 4.04 37.44
CA ASN A 88 1.06 5.34 38.03
C ASN A 88 2.26 6.26 37.83
N GLY A 89 2.11 7.27 36.99
CA GLY A 89 3.14 8.27 36.77
C GLY A 89 3.32 9.25 37.94
N ASN A 90 2.29 9.47 38.77
CA ASN A 90 2.29 10.42 39.88
C ASN A 90 2.85 11.82 39.52
N GLY A 91 2.59 12.28 38.30
CA GLY A 91 3.08 13.56 37.77
C GLY A 91 4.55 13.57 37.31
N SER A 92 5.21 12.41 37.27
CA SER A 92 6.58 12.27 36.76
C SER A 92 6.70 12.69 35.29
N THR A 93 7.89 13.16 34.91
CA THR A 93 8.22 13.51 33.53
C THR A 93 9.32 12.60 32.99
N LEU A 94 9.01 11.82 31.96
CA LEU A 94 9.97 10.96 31.26
C LEU A 94 10.39 11.63 29.96
N TYR A 95 11.69 11.88 29.81
CA TYR A 95 12.32 12.37 28.59
C TYR A 95 12.93 11.21 27.83
N GLY A 96 12.46 10.98 26.60
CA GLY A 96 13.04 9.99 25.70
C GLY A 96 14.43 10.39 25.22
N TYR A 97 15.19 9.42 24.71
CA TYR A 97 16.50 9.68 24.10
C TYR A 97 16.40 10.65 22.91
N ASP A 98 17.38 11.56 22.82
CA ASP A 98 17.54 12.50 21.71
C ASP A 98 17.73 11.80 20.35
N ARG A 99 18.54 10.73 20.34
CA ARG A 99 18.80 9.88 19.17
C ARG A 99 18.90 8.43 19.62
N PRO A 100 17.78 7.72 19.74
CA PRO A 100 17.85 6.33 20.15
C PRO A 100 18.52 5.48 19.05
N SER A 101 19.30 4.50 19.46
CA SER A 101 20.13 3.63 18.61
C SER A 101 19.82 2.16 18.92
N ALA A 102 20.39 1.22 18.15
CA ALA A 102 20.36 -0.19 18.50
C ALA A 102 20.90 -0.43 19.94
N ASN A 103 21.87 0.34 20.41
CA ASN A 103 22.41 0.15 21.76
C ASN A 103 21.52 0.72 22.88
N THR A 104 20.52 1.53 22.55
CA THR A 104 19.63 2.19 23.51
C THR A 104 18.16 1.84 23.27
N THR A 105 17.91 0.77 22.52
CA THR A 105 16.57 0.25 22.23
C THR A 105 16.48 -1.18 22.78
N PRO A 106 15.37 -1.58 23.43
CA PRO A 106 15.21 -2.96 23.89
C PRO A 106 15.32 -3.98 22.74
N GLU A 107 16.07 -5.08 22.94
CA GLU A 107 16.29 -6.12 21.92
C GLU A 107 14.98 -6.72 21.40
N ILE A 108 13.96 -6.84 22.26
CA ILE A 108 12.62 -7.35 21.90
C ILE A 108 11.92 -6.52 20.80
N ILE A 109 12.37 -5.30 20.56
CA ILE A 109 11.86 -4.39 19.51
C ILE A 109 12.71 -4.46 18.22
N MET A 110 13.90 -5.07 18.25
CA MET A 110 14.80 -5.12 17.10
C MET A 110 14.47 -6.30 16.17
N ASN A 111 14.39 -6.04 14.87
CA ASN A 111 14.29 -7.08 13.85
C ASN A 111 15.63 -7.24 13.12
N LYS A 112 16.18 -8.46 13.04
CA LYS A 112 17.40 -8.72 12.24
C LYS A 112 17.10 -8.63 10.74
N THR A 113 17.88 -7.86 10.00
CA THR A 113 17.77 -7.75 8.54
C THR A 113 18.49 -8.92 7.86
N THR A 114 18.09 -9.23 6.63
CA THR A 114 18.69 -10.29 5.79
C THR A 114 20.16 -10.06 5.47
N GLU A 115 20.69 -8.85 5.70
CA GLU A 115 22.08 -8.46 5.46
C GLU A 115 22.95 -8.43 6.74
N GLY A 116 22.42 -8.92 7.88
CA GLY A 116 23.17 -8.99 9.13
C GLY A 116 23.18 -7.71 9.97
N GLY A 117 22.27 -6.77 9.69
CA GLY A 117 21.99 -5.58 10.52
C GLY A 117 20.71 -5.71 11.37
N TYR A 118 20.28 -4.63 12.01
CA TYR A 118 19.00 -4.57 12.75
C TYR A 118 18.13 -3.42 12.21
N ALA A 119 16.83 -3.65 12.10
CA ALA A 119 15.79 -2.67 11.79
C ALA A 119 14.92 -2.44 13.02
N ILE A 120 14.74 -1.18 13.39
CA ILE A 120 13.82 -0.75 14.44
C ILE A 120 12.60 -0.16 13.74
N THR A 121 11.45 -0.83 13.81
CA THR A 121 10.18 -0.26 13.37
C THR A 121 9.57 0.52 14.53
N ASN A 122 9.43 1.84 14.37
CA ASN A 122 8.71 2.76 15.27
C ASN A 122 9.37 2.97 16.65
N LEU A 123 10.38 3.82 16.68
CA LEU A 123 11.16 4.13 17.85
C LEU A 123 10.37 4.91 18.91
N ALA A 124 10.25 4.42 20.15
CA ALA A 124 9.40 5.00 21.20
C ALA A 124 10.08 5.23 22.55
N THR A 125 9.56 6.19 23.32
CA THR A 125 9.94 6.39 24.74
C THR A 125 9.37 5.28 25.62
N LEU A 126 8.11 4.89 25.35
CA LEU A 126 7.43 3.81 26.04
C LEU A 126 6.76 2.88 25.03
N TYR A 127 7.12 1.61 25.07
CA TYR A 127 6.48 0.54 24.32
C TYR A 127 5.50 -0.23 25.21
N ILE A 128 4.29 -0.48 24.71
CA ILE A 128 3.31 -1.38 25.31
C ILE A 128 3.08 -2.51 24.31
N LEU A 129 3.45 -3.73 24.67
CA LEU A 129 3.54 -4.84 23.73
C LEU A 129 2.71 -6.02 24.20
N LYS A 130 1.67 -6.37 23.44
CA LYS A 130 0.91 -7.61 23.63
C LYS A 130 0.34 -7.78 25.05
N THR A 131 -0.15 -6.69 25.64
CA THR A 131 -0.76 -6.71 26.98
C THR A 131 -2.27 -6.87 26.90
N ASP A 132 -2.92 -7.22 28.01
CA ASP A 132 -4.38 -7.24 28.11
C ASP A 132 -4.86 -6.54 29.40
N GLY A 133 -5.37 -5.32 29.29
CA GLY A 133 -5.85 -4.55 30.44
C GLY A 133 -4.80 -3.67 31.14
N LEU A 134 -3.66 -3.37 30.49
CA LEU A 134 -2.70 -2.41 31.04
C LEU A 134 -3.33 -1.04 31.22
N VAL A 135 -3.05 -0.38 32.35
CA VAL A 135 -3.48 1.00 32.63
C VAL A 135 -2.24 1.88 32.80
N LEU A 136 -2.13 2.95 32.03
CA LEU A 136 -1.13 4.00 32.20
C LEU A 136 -1.84 5.30 32.58
N LYS A 137 -1.43 5.91 33.70
CA LYS A 137 -2.03 7.17 34.14
C LYS A 137 -1.08 8.16 34.78
N ASP A 138 -1.49 9.44 34.76
CA ASP A 138 -0.92 10.53 35.53
C ASP A 138 0.58 10.76 35.25
N MET A 139 1.01 10.67 33.99
CA MET A 139 2.43 10.80 33.60
C MET A 139 2.62 11.90 32.55
N LYS A 140 3.80 12.51 32.49
CA LYS A 140 4.24 13.36 31.38
C LYS A 140 5.35 12.65 30.61
N LEU A 141 5.18 12.48 29.31
CA LEU A 141 6.19 11.92 28.42
C LEU A 141 6.58 12.96 27.38
N VAL A 142 7.88 13.21 27.26
CA VAL A 142 8.48 14.18 26.36
C VAL A 142 9.48 13.43 25.47
N ALA A 143 9.35 13.56 24.16
CA ALA A 143 10.33 12.99 23.25
C ALA A 143 11.68 13.70 23.35
N GLY A 144 12.78 13.02 23.02
CA GLY A 144 14.12 13.61 23.04
C GLY A 144 14.30 14.74 22.01
N ALA A 145 15.21 15.67 22.27
CA ALA A 145 15.42 16.93 21.56
C ALA A 145 15.75 16.79 20.06
N ASN A 146 16.31 15.66 19.64
CA ASN A 146 16.67 15.38 18.25
C ASN A 146 15.76 14.34 17.56
N SER A 147 14.67 13.93 18.20
CA SER A 147 13.71 12.94 17.68
C SER A 147 12.77 13.52 16.61
N GLY A 148 13.10 14.64 15.96
CA GLY A 148 12.20 15.25 14.99
C GLY A 148 12.66 16.59 14.44
N THR A 149 13.70 16.61 13.60
CA THR A 149 14.01 17.82 12.82
C THR A 149 13.76 17.58 11.34
N ASP A 150 13.01 18.50 10.71
CA ASP A 150 12.79 18.63 9.26
C ASP A 150 14.10 18.86 8.45
N LYS A 151 15.28 18.70 9.08
CA LYS A 151 16.60 18.97 8.51
C LYS A 151 17.57 17.85 8.86
N GLY A 152 17.69 16.88 7.96
CA GLY A 152 18.88 16.04 7.84
C GLY A 152 19.11 14.95 8.89
N ALA A 153 18.09 14.55 9.67
CA ALA A 153 18.18 13.29 10.40
C ALA A 153 17.81 12.13 9.47
N ASP A 154 18.65 11.12 9.49
CA ASP A 154 18.55 9.87 8.74
C ASP A 154 17.11 9.32 8.66
N SER A 155 16.53 9.28 7.46
CA SER A 155 15.12 8.94 7.16
C SER A 155 14.78 7.46 7.39
N ARG A 156 15.55 6.74 8.21
CA ARG A 156 15.47 5.28 8.36
C ARG A 156 14.41 4.81 9.37
N TYR A 157 13.91 5.66 10.28
CA TYR A 157 13.03 5.22 11.37
C TYR A 157 11.84 6.16 11.62
N SER A 158 10.64 5.60 11.73
CA SER A 158 9.46 6.29 12.29
C SER A 158 9.58 6.37 13.83
N ASN A 159 9.08 7.42 14.49
CA ASN A 159 9.20 7.55 15.96
C ASN A 159 7.95 8.09 16.67
N CYS A 160 7.68 7.61 17.88
CA CYS A 160 6.53 8.03 18.67
C CYS A 160 6.83 8.16 20.16
N VAL A 161 5.93 8.75 20.96
CA VAL A 161 6.15 8.79 22.42
C VAL A 161 5.69 7.49 23.07
N ILE A 162 4.46 7.07 22.75
CA ILE A 162 3.90 5.80 23.21
C ILE A 162 3.55 4.93 22.00
N TYR A 163 4.17 3.76 21.90
CA TYR A 163 3.82 2.75 20.91
C TYR A 163 3.11 1.58 21.59
N ASN A 164 1.81 1.43 21.35
CA ASN A 164 1.03 0.29 21.80
C ASN A 164 0.78 -0.67 20.63
N TYR A 165 1.25 -1.90 20.75
CA TYR A 165 1.28 -2.87 19.68
C TYR A 165 0.69 -4.21 20.10
N PHE A 166 -0.38 -4.64 19.42
CA PHE A 166 -1.07 -5.92 19.64
C PHE A 166 -1.63 -6.13 21.06
N SER A 167 -2.00 -5.06 21.77
CA SER A 167 -2.57 -5.15 23.11
C SER A 167 -4.09 -5.01 23.11
N ASN A 168 -4.76 -5.57 24.11
CA ASN A 168 -6.20 -5.45 24.31
C ASN A 168 -6.51 -4.68 25.60
N HIS A 169 -7.68 -4.03 25.66
CA HIS A 169 -8.17 -3.33 26.86
C HIS A 169 -7.18 -2.33 27.50
N THR A 170 -6.18 -1.84 26.74
CA THR A 170 -5.21 -0.88 27.26
C THR A 170 -5.90 0.46 27.51
N THR A 171 -5.71 1.01 28.71
CA THR A 171 -6.17 2.35 29.08
C THR A 171 -4.98 3.29 29.22
N ILE A 172 -5.00 4.41 28.48
CA ILE A 172 -4.07 5.53 28.70
C ILE A 172 -4.91 6.73 29.13
N THR A 173 -4.72 7.20 30.35
CA THR A 173 -5.49 8.33 30.91
C THR A 173 -4.64 9.39 31.59
N ASN A 174 -5.14 10.62 31.65
CA ASN A 174 -4.51 11.73 32.40
C ASN A 174 -3.01 11.94 32.09
N THR A 175 -2.58 11.62 30.87
CA THR A 175 -1.17 11.64 30.49
C THR A 175 -0.89 12.83 29.56
N SER A 176 0.23 13.51 29.75
CA SER A 176 0.70 14.61 28.89
C SER A 176 1.81 14.12 27.96
N ILE A 177 1.63 14.22 26.66
CA ILE A 177 2.55 13.73 25.63
C ILE A 177 3.06 14.91 24.80
N THR A 178 4.38 15.04 24.61
CA THR A 178 4.97 16.18 23.87
C THR A 178 6.13 15.78 22.96
N GLY A 179 6.18 16.32 21.74
CA GLY A 179 7.28 16.13 20.78
C GLY A 179 7.14 14.93 19.83
N CYS A 180 8.20 14.69 19.04
CA CYS A 180 8.40 13.67 17.98
C CYS A 180 7.36 13.63 16.84
N SER A 181 7.38 12.59 16.01
CA SER A 181 6.48 12.44 14.87
C SER A 181 5.06 12.04 15.28
N TRP A 182 4.92 11.00 16.12
CA TRP A 182 3.63 10.48 16.58
C TRP A 182 3.48 10.54 18.11
N GLY A 183 2.36 11.01 18.64
CA GLY A 183 2.15 11.06 20.09
C GLY A 183 1.85 9.69 20.69
N ILE A 184 0.59 9.25 20.57
CA ILE A 184 0.13 7.92 20.97
C ILE A 184 -0.18 7.12 19.72
N TRP A 185 0.39 5.93 19.57
CA TRP A 185 0.14 5.06 18.43
C TRP A 185 -0.34 3.69 18.88
N PHE A 186 -1.61 3.37 18.62
CA PHE A 186 -2.21 2.05 18.78
C PHE A 186 -2.18 1.31 17.44
N GLN A 187 -1.45 0.20 17.37
CA GLN A 187 -1.36 -0.65 16.19
C GLN A 187 -1.82 -2.07 16.48
N ASN A 188 -2.88 -2.51 15.81
CA ASN A 188 -3.52 -3.82 16.00
C ASN A 188 -4.01 -4.08 17.43
N CYS A 189 -4.50 -3.04 18.13
CA CYS A 189 -5.01 -3.13 19.49
C CYS A 189 -6.54 -3.19 19.50
N ALA A 190 -7.16 -4.02 20.34
CA ALA A 190 -8.63 -4.06 20.46
C ALA A 190 -9.12 -3.48 21.78
N ASP A 191 -10.31 -2.88 21.78
CA ASP A 191 -11.04 -2.50 23.00
C ASP A 191 -10.27 -1.53 23.91
N GLY A 192 -9.37 -0.73 23.33
CA GLY A 192 -8.55 0.24 24.07
C GLY A 192 -9.30 1.51 24.47
N ILE A 193 -8.82 2.19 25.49
CA ILE A 193 -9.32 3.49 25.96
C ILE A 193 -8.17 4.50 25.96
N ILE A 194 -8.34 5.59 25.22
CA ILE A 194 -7.43 6.74 25.26
C ILE A 194 -8.26 7.92 25.75
N GLU A 195 -8.07 8.34 27.00
CA GLU A 195 -8.93 9.37 27.59
C GLU A 195 -8.23 10.43 28.43
N ASN A 196 -8.80 11.65 28.48
CA ASN A 196 -8.30 12.72 29.36
C ASN A 196 -6.80 13.06 29.17
N ASN A 197 -6.21 12.75 28.01
CA ASN A 197 -4.80 13.01 27.74
C ASN A 197 -4.60 14.37 27.09
N LYS A 198 -3.41 14.95 27.28
CA LYS A 198 -2.96 16.17 26.59
C LYS A 198 -1.81 15.83 25.64
N VAL A 199 -2.03 15.94 24.33
CA VAL A 199 -1.03 15.62 23.30
C VAL A 199 -0.66 16.90 22.56
N GLN A 200 0.62 17.27 22.52
CA GLN A 200 1.03 18.54 21.93
C GLN A 200 2.37 18.52 21.19
N ASN A 201 2.49 19.34 20.14
CA ASN A 201 3.74 19.58 19.39
C ASN A 201 4.29 18.35 18.62
N GLN A 202 3.41 17.58 17.96
CA GLN A 202 3.81 16.45 17.10
C GLN A 202 4.06 16.90 15.65
N LEU A 203 5.06 16.32 14.99
CA LEU A 203 5.42 16.64 13.61
C LEU A 203 4.55 15.95 12.56
N ILE A 204 3.86 14.87 12.93
CA ILE A 204 2.97 14.14 12.03
C ILE A 204 1.60 14.01 12.69
N THR A 205 1.41 13.13 13.67
CA THR A 205 0.07 12.84 14.23
C THR A 205 0.04 12.87 15.76
N GLY A 206 -1.01 13.44 16.34
CA GLY A 206 -1.24 13.41 17.79
C GLY A 206 -1.55 11.99 18.27
N ILE A 207 -2.73 11.47 17.91
CA ILE A 207 -3.18 10.12 18.27
C ILE A 207 -3.42 9.31 17.00
N LEU A 208 -2.73 8.19 16.82
CA LEU A 208 -2.89 7.28 15.69
C LEU A 208 -3.46 5.93 16.15
N ASN A 209 -4.62 5.56 15.62
CA ASN A 209 -5.30 4.29 15.83
C ASN A 209 -5.30 3.50 14.51
N PHE A 210 -4.30 2.64 14.33
CA PHE A 210 -4.03 1.89 13.12
C PHE A 210 -4.48 0.42 13.26
N GLN A 211 -5.47 0.00 12.46
CA GLN A 211 -6.12 -1.33 12.52
C GLN A 211 -6.61 -1.77 13.92
N SER A 212 -6.97 -0.82 14.78
CA SER A 212 -7.31 -1.08 16.17
C SER A 212 -8.84 -0.95 16.40
N PRO A 213 -9.62 -2.07 16.43
CA PRO A 213 -11.09 -2.07 16.58
C PRO A 213 -11.58 -1.61 17.95
N ARG A 214 -12.80 -1.07 17.99
CA ARG A 214 -13.57 -0.78 19.23
C ARG A 214 -12.87 0.13 20.24
N THR A 215 -11.78 0.79 19.84
CA THR A 215 -11.12 1.80 20.67
C THR A 215 -12.07 2.97 20.97
N ILE A 216 -12.05 3.43 22.22
CA ILE A 216 -12.72 4.65 22.66
C ILE A 216 -11.66 5.73 22.85
N ILE A 217 -11.70 6.76 22.01
CA ILE A 217 -10.83 7.94 22.11
C ILE A 217 -11.71 9.08 22.61
N ARG A 218 -11.58 9.47 23.88
CA ARG A 218 -12.48 10.47 24.47
C ARG A 218 -11.85 11.52 25.37
N ASN A 219 -12.40 12.73 25.41
CA ASN A 219 -11.98 13.79 26.34
C ASN A 219 -10.48 14.17 26.23
N ASN A 220 -9.80 13.83 25.13
CA ASN A 220 -8.40 14.20 24.95
C ASN A 220 -8.30 15.61 24.39
N THR A 221 -7.20 16.30 24.71
CA THR A 221 -6.84 17.59 24.12
C THR A 221 -5.60 17.43 23.27
N VAL A 222 -5.71 17.64 21.96
CA VAL A 222 -4.62 17.54 21.00
C VAL A 222 -4.33 18.92 20.40
N THR A 223 -3.11 19.44 20.54
CA THR A 223 -2.79 20.81 20.14
C THR A 223 -1.47 20.94 19.36
N ASN A 224 -1.43 21.83 18.37
CA ASN A 224 -0.20 22.17 17.65
C ASN A 224 0.49 20.95 17.01
N VAL A 225 -0.27 20.13 16.30
CA VAL A 225 0.24 18.98 15.54
C VAL A 225 0.30 19.34 14.06
N LYS A 226 1.36 18.98 13.34
CA LYS A 226 1.53 19.49 11.96
C LYS A 226 0.61 18.84 10.91
N ASN A 227 0.25 17.56 11.06
CA ASN A 227 -0.57 16.84 10.06
C ASN A 227 -1.94 16.43 10.62
N HIS A 228 -2.06 15.36 11.40
CA HIS A 228 -3.37 14.86 11.88
C HIS A 228 -3.52 15.00 13.40
N GLY A 229 -4.66 15.50 13.87
CA GLY A 229 -5.00 15.51 15.31
C GLY A 229 -5.20 14.10 15.85
N ILE A 230 -6.30 13.49 15.43
CA ILE A 230 -6.66 12.09 15.71
C ILE A 230 -6.81 11.38 14.38
N ASP A 231 -6.13 10.25 14.20
CA ASP A 231 -6.08 9.51 12.96
C ASP A 231 -6.53 8.06 13.19
N VAL A 232 -7.55 7.62 12.45
CA VAL A 232 -8.11 6.27 12.53
C VAL A 232 -8.06 5.63 11.15
N ARG A 233 -7.16 4.65 10.95
CA ARG A 233 -6.88 4.14 9.60
C ARG A 233 -6.70 2.63 9.45
N HIS A 234 -7.01 2.12 8.25
CA HIS A 234 -6.84 0.74 7.76
C HIS A 234 -7.48 -0.34 8.65
N GLY A 235 -8.80 -0.30 8.82
CA GLY A 235 -9.50 -1.17 9.75
C GLY A 235 -9.91 -2.54 9.18
N VAL A 236 -9.61 -3.61 9.92
CA VAL A 236 -10.45 -4.83 9.98
C VAL A 236 -11.45 -4.76 11.15
N GLY A 237 -11.73 -3.56 11.66
CA GLY A 237 -12.41 -3.35 12.92
C GLY A 237 -13.47 -2.26 12.88
N PRO A 238 -14.77 -2.58 12.82
CA PRO A 238 -15.81 -1.56 12.93
C PRO A 238 -15.83 -0.91 14.32
N ASN A 239 -16.48 0.25 14.45
CA ASN A 239 -16.94 0.80 15.74
C ASN A 239 -15.91 1.50 16.65
N VAL A 240 -14.84 2.09 16.12
CA VAL A 240 -14.07 3.10 16.88
C VAL A 240 -14.97 4.30 17.19
N LYS A 241 -14.88 4.80 18.43
CA LYS A 241 -15.64 5.96 18.92
C LYS A 241 -14.69 7.10 19.26
N VAL A 242 -14.85 8.23 18.57
CA VAL A 242 -14.10 9.46 18.83
C VAL A 242 -15.06 10.48 19.45
N LEU A 243 -14.99 10.65 20.77
CA LEU A 243 -16.01 11.30 21.58
C LEU A 243 -15.45 12.50 22.38
N ASN A 244 -16.06 13.67 22.30
CA ASN A 244 -15.76 14.79 23.22
C ASN A 244 -14.28 15.21 23.27
N ASN A 245 -13.50 14.97 22.21
CA ASN A 245 -12.10 15.42 22.15
C ASN A 245 -12.02 16.88 21.72
N THR A 246 -10.97 17.57 22.14
CA THR A 246 -10.62 18.91 21.66
C THR A 246 -9.37 18.83 20.80
N VAL A 247 -9.46 19.21 19.53
CA VAL A 247 -8.32 19.26 18.59
C VAL A 247 -8.11 20.70 18.15
N ILE A 248 -6.88 21.23 18.27
CA ILE A 248 -6.55 22.63 18.01
C ILE A 248 -5.30 22.73 17.14
N GLY A 249 -5.40 23.41 15.99
CA GLY A 249 -4.21 23.75 15.20
C GLY A 249 -3.57 22.56 14.47
N ALA A 250 -4.36 21.56 14.06
CA ALA A 250 -3.92 20.49 13.18
C ALA A 250 -4.01 20.91 11.69
N LYS A 251 -3.45 20.14 10.75
CA LYS A 251 -3.83 20.29 9.34
C LYS A 251 -5.21 19.70 9.12
N GLU A 252 -5.39 18.43 9.46
CA GLU A 252 -6.69 17.75 9.48
C GLU A 252 -6.98 17.33 10.93
N GLY A 253 -8.12 17.78 11.48
CA GLY A 253 -8.44 17.57 12.89
C GLY A 253 -8.62 16.10 13.25
N ILE A 254 -9.66 15.46 12.70
CA ILE A 254 -9.91 14.02 12.77
C ILE A 254 -9.80 13.43 11.37
N TYR A 255 -8.94 12.45 11.18
CA TYR A 255 -8.67 11.83 9.88
C TYR A 255 -9.08 10.35 9.90
N LEU A 256 -10.00 9.95 9.02
CA LEU A 256 -10.53 8.60 8.91
C LEU A 256 -10.16 8.04 7.52
N LEU A 257 -9.23 7.08 7.44
CA LEU A 257 -8.72 6.53 6.18
C LEU A 257 -8.98 5.03 6.06
N HIS A 258 -9.60 4.59 4.95
CA HIS A 258 -9.85 3.17 4.64
C HIS A 258 -10.45 2.38 5.82
N SER A 259 -11.46 2.95 6.46
CA SER A 259 -12.04 2.44 7.70
C SER A 259 -13.56 2.55 7.69
N ALA A 260 -14.24 1.79 8.54
CA ALA A 260 -15.70 1.70 8.46
C ALA A 260 -16.44 1.61 9.80
N LYS A 261 -17.69 2.07 9.81
CA LYS A 261 -18.62 1.97 10.97
C LYS A 261 -18.17 2.75 12.21
N HIS A 262 -17.48 3.88 12.04
CA HIS A 262 -17.02 4.71 13.15
C HIS A 262 -18.02 5.80 13.53
N VAL A 263 -17.94 6.26 14.77
CA VAL A 263 -18.76 7.36 15.29
C VAL A 263 -17.86 8.49 15.75
N VAL A 264 -18.12 9.69 15.25
CA VAL A 264 -17.44 10.93 15.62
C VAL A 264 -18.47 11.90 16.17
N THR A 265 -18.48 12.12 17.49
CA THR A 265 -19.50 12.96 18.14
C THR A 265 -19.00 13.76 19.33
N GLY A 266 -19.58 14.95 19.55
CA GLY A 266 -19.28 15.81 20.69
C GLY A 266 -17.91 16.49 20.65
N ASN A 267 -17.14 16.32 19.57
CA ASN A 267 -15.78 16.85 19.50
C ASN A 267 -15.77 18.35 19.21
N ILE A 268 -14.78 19.06 19.77
CA ILE A 268 -14.47 20.46 19.47
C ILE A 268 -13.21 20.48 18.62
N ILE A 269 -13.34 20.81 17.34
CA ILE A 269 -12.23 20.80 16.41
C ILE A 269 -12.07 22.22 15.91
N LYS A 270 -10.91 22.81 16.19
CA LYS A 270 -10.68 24.21 15.89
C LYS A 270 -9.33 24.54 15.28
N ASP A 271 -9.34 25.65 14.53
CA ASP A 271 -8.15 26.29 13.97
C ASP A 271 -7.33 25.32 13.08
N CYS A 272 -8.01 24.35 12.44
CA CYS A 272 -7.34 23.39 11.56
C CYS A 272 -7.05 24.02 10.19
N SER A 273 -5.82 23.90 9.69
CA SER A 273 -5.38 24.59 8.47
C SER A 273 -6.02 24.05 7.18
N LEU A 274 -6.58 22.84 7.22
CA LEU A 274 -7.35 22.23 6.14
C LEU A 274 -8.79 21.87 6.54
N SER A 275 -9.01 20.78 7.27
CA SER A 275 -10.37 20.28 7.55
C SER A 275 -10.53 19.92 9.03
N SER A 276 -11.76 20.05 9.55
CA SER A 276 -12.04 19.57 10.89
C SER A 276 -12.12 18.04 10.92
N ILE A 277 -12.89 17.42 10.01
CA ILE A 277 -13.00 15.96 9.90
C ILE A 277 -12.75 15.54 8.46
N THR A 278 -12.02 14.45 8.22
CA THR A 278 -11.78 13.90 6.88
C THR A 278 -12.15 12.43 6.83
N CYS A 279 -12.88 12.03 5.79
CA CYS A 279 -13.21 10.64 5.45
C CYS A 279 -12.63 10.29 4.08
N CYS A 280 -11.54 9.52 4.05
CA CYS A 280 -10.82 9.14 2.83
C CYS A 280 -10.94 7.63 2.58
N GLY A 281 -11.63 7.21 1.52
CA GLY A 281 -11.94 5.79 1.26
C GLY A 281 -12.63 5.08 2.43
N ALA A 282 -13.34 5.83 3.29
CA ALA A 282 -14.03 5.34 4.47
C ALA A 282 -15.48 4.95 4.14
N SER A 283 -16.13 4.15 4.99
CA SER A 283 -17.54 3.81 4.80
C SER A 283 -18.37 3.69 6.07
N HIS A 284 -19.68 3.91 5.99
CA HIS A 284 -20.59 3.74 7.13
C HIS A 284 -20.21 4.60 8.35
N ILE A 285 -19.67 5.80 8.15
CA ILE A 285 -19.25 6.70 9.23
C ILE A 285 -20.43 7.56 9.68
N THR A 286 -20.57 7.80 10.98
CA THR A 286 -21.56 8.74 11.53
C THR A 286 -20.85 9.93 12.17
N ILE A 287 -21.19 11.14 11.72
CA ILE A 287 -20.63 12.41 12.21
C ILE A 287 -21.79 13.28 12.72
N ASN A 288 -21.88 13.51 14.03
CA ASN A 288 -22.99 14.25 14.64
C ASN A 288 -22.54 15.02 15.89
N ASN A 289 -23.21 16.11 16.23
CA ASN A 289 -23.02 16.92 17.44
C ASN A 289 -21.57 17.40 17.67
N ASN A 290 -20.81 17.69 16.61
CA ASN A 290 -19.46 18.24 16.73
C ASN A 290 -19.47 19.77 16.56
N LYS A 291 -18.51 20.46 17.18
CA LYS A 291 -18.24 21.89 16.97
C LYS A 291 -17.01 22.05 16.08
N LEU A 292 -17.23 22.52 14.87
CA LEU A 292 -16.23 22.62 13.81
C LEU A 292 -15.96 24.11 13.57
N LEU A 293 -14.92 24.62 14.22
CA LEU A 293 -14.70 26.06 14.42
C LEU A 293 -13.40 26.49 13.76
N ASN A 294 -13.40 27.58 13.03
CA ASN A 294 -12.22 28.17 12.40
C ASN A 294 -11.34 27.26 11.54
N SER A 295 -11.84 26.08 11.16
CA SER A 295 -11.26 25.26 10.11
C SER A 295 -11.77 25.76 8.76
N ARG A 296 -11.04 25.46 7.69
CA ARG A 296 -11.45 25.86 6.34
C ARG A 296 -12.57 24.98 5.77
N ILE A 297 -12.44 23.67 5.93
CA ILE A 297 -13.45 22.67 5.57
C ILE A 297 -13.99 22.05 6.86
N GLY A 298 -15.30 21.88 6.93
CA GLY A 298 -15.91 21.19 8.05
C GLY A 298 -15.69 19.68 7.95
N VAL A 299 -16.30 19.02 6.96
CA VAL A 299 -16.09 17.59 6.67
C VAL A 299 -15.58 17.42 5.24
N LEU A 300 -14.43 16.78 5.08
CA LEU A 300 -13.79 16.49 3.79
C LEU A 300 -14.01 15.02 3.39
N LEU A 301 -14.44 14.76 2.15
CA LEU A 301 -14.65 13.40 1.61
C LEU A 301 -13.68 13.12 0.46
N GLY A 302 -12.86 12.06 0.55
CA GLY A 302 -11.82 11.76 -0.44
C GLY A 302 -11.84 10.31 -0.93
N GLY A 303 -11.45 10.08 -2.18
CA GLY A 303 -11.12 8.73 -2.68
C GLY A 303 -9.78 8.26 -2.10
N GLY A 304 -9.73 7.05 -1.57
CA GLY A 304 -8.57 6.54 -0.84
C GLY A 304 -7.41 6.09 -1.74
N GLN A 305 -6.17 6.18 -1.25
CA GLN A 305 -5.00 5.49 -1.83
C GLN A 305 -5.24 3.96 -1.92
N PRO A 306 -4.56 3.17 -2.74
CA PRO A 306 -4.82 1.74 -2.79
C PRO A 306 -4.22 1.00 -1.58
N VAL A 307 -4.99 0.11 -0.96
CA VAL A 307 -4.45 -1.04 -0.22
C VAL A 307 -4.77 -2.26 -1.08
N GLY A 308 -3.77 -2.92 -1.65
CA GLY A 308 -4.00 -4.09 -2.50
C GLY A 308 -4.55 -3.81 -3.90
N GLY A 309 -4.31 -2.61 -4.45
CA GLY A 309 -4.46 -2.37 -5.90
C GLY A 309 -5.83 -1.89 -6.41
N ALA A 310 -6.80 -1.60 -5.54
CA ALA A 310 -8.05 -0.93 -5.92
C ALA A 310 -8.19 0.43 -5.22
N TYR A 311 -8.56 1.48 -5.97
CA TYR A 311 -9.02 2.74 -5.38
C TYR A 311 -10.40 2.50 -4.77
N THR A 312 -10.55 2.70 -3.45
CA THR A 312 -11.85 2.66 -2.80
C THR A 312 -12.38 4.09 -2.65
N GLY A 313 -13.51 4.39 -3.29
CA GLY A 313 -14.29 5.59 -3.00
C GLY A 313 -14.83 5.56 -1.57
N TYR A 314 -15.35 6.69 -1.08
CA TYR A 314 -16.09 6.71 0.18
C TYR A 314 -17.54 6.24 -0.05
N ASN A 315 -18.15 5.59 0.95
CA ASN A 315 -19.49 5.00 0.80
C ASN A 315 -20.30 5.12 2.10
N ASN A 316 -21.54 5.59 2.01
CA ASN A 316 -22.46 5.65 3.15
C ASN A 316 -21.90 6.46 4.35
N ILE A 317 -21.39 7.67 4.09
CA ILE A 317 -20.96 8.61 5.14
C ILE A 317 -22.16 9.46 5.56
N THR A 318 -22.63 9.32 6.80
CA THR A 318 -23.78 10.05 7.33
C THR A 318 -23.33 11.23 8.18
N ILE A 319 -23.69 12.43 7.73
CA ILE A 319 -23.43 13.69 8.43
C ILE A 319 -24.77 14.20 8.95
N GLY A 320 -24.91 14.25 10.26
CA GLY A 320 -26.06 14.80 10.97
C GLY A 320 -25.86 16.26 11.38
N GLU A 321 -26.54 16.68 12.44
CA GLU A 321 -26.44 18.02 13.01
C GLU A 321 -25.03 18.27 13.56
N ASN A 322 -24.38 19.34 13.11
CA ASN A 322 -23.12 19.79 13.68
C ASN A 322 -23.13 21.33 13.73
N GLU A 323 -22.33 21.92 14.62
CA GLU A 323 -22.17 23.37 14.74
C GLU A 323 -20.96 23.78 13.87
N TRP A 324 -21.21 24.57 12.83
CA TRP A 324 -20.18 24.98 11.87
C TRP A 324 -19.93 26.48 12.00
N LYS A 325 -18.69 26.85 12.35
CA LYS A 325 -18.22 28.25 12.32
C LYS A 325 -16.86 28.28 11.64
N LEU A 326 -16.83 27.96 10.35
CA LEU A 326 -15.61 27.79 9.58
C LEU A 326 -14.95 29.15 9.26
N ASP A 327 -13.62 29.20 9.28
CA ASP A 327 -12.87 30.45 9.10
C ASP A 327 -12.40 30.65 7.66
N ASN A 328 -12.29 31.91 7.27
CA ASN A 328 -12.02 32.34 5.92
C ASN A 328 -10.52 32.25 5.57
N LEU A 329 -9.89 31.08 5.76
CA LEU A 329 -8.45 30.88 5.54
C LEU A 329 -8.13 30.74 4.04
N PRO A 330 -7.05 31.37 3.51
CA PRO A 330 -6.73 31.42 2.07
C PRO A 330 -6.26 30.07 1.49
N MET A 331 -6.91 29.65 0.38
CA MET A 331 -6.90 28.34 -0.35
C MET A 331 -8.05 27.39 0.02
N PRO A 332 -8.40 26.44 -0.87
CA PRO A 332 -8.61 25.02 -0.49
C PRO A 332 -7.79 24.06 -1.39
N PRO A 333 -7.62 22.77 -1.02
CA PRO A 333 -6.92 21.76 -1.80
C PRO A 333 -7.80 21.06 -2.84
N SER A 334 -7.13 20.36 -3.75
CA SER A 334 -7.64 19.45 -4.77
C SER A 334 -8.27 18.18 -4.16
N PHE A 335 -9.51 18.27 -3.67
CA PHE A 335 -10.33 17.10 -3.38
C PHE A 335 -11.62 17.15 -4.18
N VAL A 336 -12.12 15.97 -4.56
CA VAL A 336 -13.22 15.82 -5.51
C VAL A 336 -14.59 16.07 -4.83
N PHE A 337 -14.69 16.01 -3.48
CA PHE A 337 -15.94 16.20 -2.73
C PHE A 337 -15.72 16.75 -1.29
N TYR A 338 -16.54 17.72 -0.83
CA TYR A 338 -16.49 18.27 0.53
C TYR A 338 -17.89 18.65 1.03
N VAL A 339 -18.08 18.66 2.34
CA VAL A 339 -19.34 19.00 3.02
C VAL A 339 -19.07 20.16 3.99
N ALA A 340 -19.58 21.34 3.61
CA ALA A 340 -19.36 22.66 4.23
C ALA A 340 -17.95 23.27 4.02
N GLU A 341 -17.89 24.41 3.31
CA GLU A 341 -16.68 25.18 3.03
C GLU A 341 -16.82 26.65 3.48
N ALA A 342 -15.72 27.29 3.87
CA ALA A 342 -15.70 28.66 4.30
C ALA A 342 -15.80 29.68 3.13
N LYS A 343 -17.04 30.12 2.85
CA LYS A 343 -17.54 31.25 2.03
C LYS A 343 -17.55 31.12 0.49
N GLY A 344 -18.55 30.38 0.00
CA GLY A 344 -19.71 30.98 -0.69
C GLY A 344 -20.94 30.90 0.23
N ASP A 345 -21.90 31.83 0.14
CA ASP A 345 -23.06 31.87 1.07
C ASP A 345 -23.74 30.48 1.20
N TYR A 346 -23.75 29.95 2.43
CA TYR A 346 -24.08 28.56 2.72
C TYR A 346 -25.44 28.14 2.15
N ALA A 347 -25.48 27.01 1.46
CA ALA A 347 -26.70 26.22 1.38
C ALA A 347 -27.18 25.95 2.82
N SER A 348 -28.48 26.08 3.10
CA SER A 348 -29.08 25.89 4.44
C SER A 348 -28.48 24.67 5.17
N THR A 349 -28.41 24.65 6.50
CA THR A 349 -27.95 23.47 7.29
C THR A 349 -28.59 22.15 6.83
N SER A 350 -29.83 22.20 6.34
CA SER A 350 -30.59 21.12 5.68
C SER A 350 -29.89 20.50 4.46
N ALA A 351 -29.13 21.28 3.70
CA ALA A 351 -28.43 20.89 2.47
C ALA A 351 -27.05 20.26 2.71
N MET A 352 -26.56 20.31 3.95
CA MET A 352 -25.28 19.74 4.39
C MET A 352 -25.45 18.44 5.20
N MET A 353 -26.69 18.15 5.61
CA MET A 353 -27.05 16.90 6.26
C MET A 353 -27.42 15.87 5.21
N GLY A 354 -26.97 14.63 5.40
CA GLY A 354 -27.28 13.55 4.48
C GLY A 354 -26.27 12.43 4.50
N THR A 355 -26.48 11.49 3.58
CA THR A 355 -25.64 10.32 3.38
C THR A 355 -24.92 10.41 2.04
N TYR A 356 -23.59 10.34 2.05
CA TYR A 356 -22.73 10.60 0.90
C TYR A 356 -22.00 9.33 0.42
N THR A 357 -21.94 9.13 -0.91
CA THR A 357 -21.29 8.00 -1.59
C THR A 357 -20.63 8.44 -2.91
N ASP A 358 -19.44 7.92 -3.22
CA ASP A 358 -18.72 8.12 -4.48
C ASP A 358 -19.27 7.19 -5.60
N SER A 359 -19.66 7.73 -6.75
CA SER A 359 -20.43 7.06 -7.80
C SER A 359 -19.61 6.45 -8.94
N GLY A 360 -18.28 6.33 -8.79
CA GLY A 360 -17.37 5.69 -9.75
C GLY A 360 -17.54 4.17 -9.99
N LEU A 361 -18.65 3.57 -9.60
CA LEU A 361 -19.03 2.19 -9.93
C LEU A 361 -20.36 2.20 -10.69
N THR A 362 -20.30 1.80 -11.96
CA THR A 362 -21.37 1.63 -12.96
C THR A 362 -21.73 2.84 -13.85
N ASN A 363 -21.84 2.52 -15.15
CA ASN A 363 -22.29 3.30 -16.31
C ASN A 363 -22.74 4.77 -16.15
N ILE A 364 -22.18 5.60 -17.03
CA ILE A 364 -22.31 7.05 -17.18
C ILE A 364 -23.78 7.53 -17.20
N THR A 365 -24.08 8.56 -16.40
CA THR A 365 -25.00 9.64 -16.80
C THR A 365 -24.45 10.96 -16.27
N TYR A 366 -24.13 11.90 -17.17
CA TYR A 366 -23.59 13.22 -16.85
C TYR A 366 -24.62 14.07 -16.11
N ALA A 367 -24.21 14.74 -15.02
CA ALA A 367 -24.90 15.89 -14.46
C ALA A 367 -23.89 17.05 -14.32
N GLU A 368 -24.30 18.24 -14.75
CA GLU A 368 -23.50 19.46 -14.85
C GLU A 368 -22.71 19.80 -13.58
N TYR A 369 -21.42 20.10 -13.76
CA TYR A 369 -20.55 20.65 -12.72
C TYR A 369 -20.89 22.14 -12.50
N LYS A 370 -21.41 22.49 -11.31
CA LYS A 370 -21.56 23.87 -10.84
C LYS A 370 -20.84 24.06 -9.50
N GLY A 371 -19.70 24.76 -9.52
CA GLY A 371 -19.08 25.30 -8.31
C GLY A 371 -17.57 25.07 -8.20
N ILE A 372 -16.76 25.91 -8.85
CA ILE A 372 -15.39 26.12 -8.39
C ILE A 372 -15.43 27.24 -7.35
N GLU A 373 -15.06 26.95 -6.11
CA GLU A 373 -15.00 28.00 -5.08
C GLU A 373 -13.98 29.05 -5.51
N THR A 374 -14.44 30.30 -5.55
CA THR A 374 -13.61 31.42 -5.99
C THR A 374 -12.59 31.70 -4.89
N PRO A 375 -11.27 31.57 -5.14
CA PRO A 375 -10.29 31.71 -4.07
C PRO A 375 -10.41 33.09 -3.41
N LYS A 376 -10.27 33.07 -2.10
CA LYS A 376 -10.29 34.27 -1.25
C LYS A 376 -9.22 35.25 -1.77
N PRO A 377 -9.54 36.54 -1.90
CA PRO A 377 -8.54 37.54 -2.26
C PRO A 377 -7.31 37.40 -1.37
N VAL A 378 -6.11 37.34 -1.96
CA VAL A 378 -4.89 37.43 -1.14
C VAL A 378 -4.82 38.87 -0.62
N VAL A 379 -5.14 39.03 0.66
CA VAL A 379 -4.94 40.28 1.39
C VAL A 379 -3.48 40.31 1.81
N VAL A 380 -2.67 41.08 1.08
CA VAL A 380 -1.31 41.39 1.49
C VAL A 380 -1.40 42.52 2.52
N ASP A 381 -0.94 42.26 3.74
CA ASP A 381 -0.85 43.27 4.80
C ASP A 381 0.32 44.21 4.50
N TYR A 382 0.05 45.22 3.67
CA TYR A 382 1.02 46.23 3.24
C TYR A 382 1.64 46.97 4.42
N ASP A 383 0.83 47.28 5.44
CA ASP A 383 1.29 48.03 6.61
C ASP A 383 2.35 47.24 7.36
N THR A 384 2.18 45.93 7.52
CA THR A 384 3.19 45.07 8.16
C THR A 384 4.41 44.83 7.28
N ILE A 385 4.25 44.54 5.98
CA ILE A 385 5.40 44.25 5.11
C ILE A 385 6.26 45.49 4.84
N LEU A 386 5.65 46.69 4.77
CA LEU A 386 6.35 47.94 4.50
C LEU A 386 6.87 48.62 5.76
N LYS A 387 6.42 48.22 6.97
CA LYS A 387 6.95 48.74 8.23
C LYS A 387 8.46 48.48 8.33
N PRO A 388 9.29 49.51 8.56
CA PRO A 388 10.72 49.32 8.80
C PRO A 388 10.98 48.42 10.01
N THR A 389 11.97 47.52 9.90
CA THR A 389 12.24 46.48 10.91
C THR A 389 13.58 46.62 11.62
N GLY A 390 14.48 47.45 11.09
CA GLY A 390 15.85 47.66 11.58
C GLY A 390 16.26 49.13 11.41
N LYS A 391 17.54 49.39 11.19
CA LYS A 391 18.02 50.75 10.93
C LYS A 391 17.52 51.24 9.57
N ASN A 392 17.11 52.50 9.54
CA ASN A 392 16.77 53.19 8.30
C ASN A 392 18.02 53.80 7.67
N VAL A 393 18.25 53.51 6.40
CA VAL A 393 19.30 54.12 5.57
C VAL A 393 18.63 54.89 4.45
N THR A 394 18.71 56.22 4.50
CA THR A 394 18.13 57.09 3.47
C THR A 394 19.09 57.21 2.28
N ILE A 395 18.55 57.06 1.07
CA ILE A 395 19.26 57.31 -0.18
C ILE A 395 18.79 58.63 -0.76
N SER A 396 19.63 59.65 -0.59
CA SER A 396 19.35 61.01 -1.07
C SER A 396 19.57 61.16 -2.57
N ALA A 397 18.84 62.09 -3.18
CA ALA A 397 19.01 62.47 -4.58
C ALA A 397 20.48 62.81 -4.87
N GLY A 398 20.98 62.37 -6.03
CA GLY A 398 22.36 62.59 -6.47
C GLY A 398 23.38 61.55 -6.01
N MET A 399 23.00 60.56 -5.18
CA MET A 399 23.90 59.43 -4.88
C MET A 399 24.14 58.58 -6.14
N THR A 400 25.41 58.27 -6.40
CA THR A 400 25.86 57.39 -7.49
C THR A 400 25.61 55.91 -7.18
N ASN A 401 25.63 55.04 -8.20
CA ASN A 401 25.49 53.60 -8.01
C ASN A 401 26.47 53.02 -6.97
N SER A 402 27.75 53.45 -7.00
CA SER A 402 28.78 52.99 -6.07
C SER A 402 28.47 53.40 -4.62
N GLN A 403 27.96 54.63 -4.41
CA GLN A 403 27.56 55.10 -3.09
C GLN A 403 26.35 54.31 -2.57
N ILE A 404 25.37 54.02 -3.43
CA ILE A 404 24.19 53.22 -3.07
C ILE A 404 24.60 51.78 -2.74
N GLN A 405 25.46 51.15 -3.56
CA GLN A 405 25.96 49.80 -3.28
C GLN A 405 26.78 49.75 -1.99
N THR A 406 27.60 50.77 -1.72
CA THR A 406 28.36 50.88 -0.47
C THR A 406 27.43 50.97 0.73
N ALA A 407 26.34 51.74 0.62
CA ALA A 407 25.32 51.81 1.66
C ALA A 407 24.69 50.43 1.91
N ILE A 408 24.29 49.72 0.85
CA ILE A 408 23.73 48.35 0.94
C ILE A 408 24.72 47.37 1.58
N ASN A 409 26.00 47.44 1.21
CA ASN A 409 27.04 46.57 1.76
C ASN A 409 27.24 46.76 3.27
N GLY A 410 27.05 48.00 3.76
CA GLY A 410 27.15 48.36 5.17
C GLY A 410 25.91 48.02 6.01
N MET A 411 24.83 47.51 5.41
CA MET A 411 23.59 47.18 6.12
C MET A 411 23.63 45.79 6.79
N GLU A 412 22.86 45.67 7.86
CA GLU A 412 22.59 44.42 8.57
C GLU A 412 21.25 43.81 8.13
N ASN A 413 21.06 42.52 8.44
CA ASN A 413 19.78 41.85 8.18
C ASN A 413 18.67 42.48 9.02
N GLY A 414 17.55 42.84 8.39
CA GLY A 414 16.42 43.52 9.03
C GLY A 414 16.38 45.03 8.76
N ASP A 415 17.47 45.62 8.28
CA ASP A 415 17.54 47.05 7.95
C ASP A 415 16.64 47.42 6.77
N THR A 416 16.34 48.70 6.67
CA THR A 416 15.45 49.28 5.65
C THR A 416 16.15 50.40 4.91
N ILE A 417 16.26 50.27 3.59
CA ILE A 417 16.71 51.34 2.70
C ILE A 417 15.50 52.12 2.21
N ILE A 418 15.57 53.44 2.32
CA ILE A 418 14.47 54.35 1.99
C ILE A 418 15.00 55.34 0.94
N PHE A 419 14.49 55.24 -0.29
CA PHE A 419 14.82 56.21 -1.32
C PHE A 419 14.10 57.53 -1.06
N GLU A 420 14.77 58.63 -1.36
CA GLU A 420 14.18 59.96 -1.35
C GLU A 420 12.98 60.00 -2.30
N LYS A 421 11.88 60.57 -1.80
CA LYS A 421 10.59 60.55 -2.48
C LYS A 421 10.70 61.26 -3.85
N ASP A 422 10.18 60.61 -4.88
CA ASP A 422 10.15 61.12 -6.27
C ASP A 422 11.54 61.41 -6.90
N ALA A 423 12.64 61.04 -6.25
CA ALA A 423 14.00 61.28 -6.75
C ALA A 423 14.33 60.39 -7.96
N VAL A 424 15.20 60.88 -8.85
CA VAL A 424 15.66 60.15 -10.05
C VAL A 424 17.13 59.78 -9.91
N PHE A 425 17.45 58.52 -10.18
CA PHE A 425 18.77 57.93 -10.11
C PHE A 425 19.12 57.32 -11.47
N GLU A 426 20.22 57.79 -12.05
CA GLU A 426 20.73 57.36 -13.35
C GLU A 426 21.80 56.27 -13.19
N ASP A 427 21.91 55.40 -14.19
CA ASP A 427 22.94 54.34 -14.27
C ASP A 427 22.98 53.40 -13.06
N ILE A 428 21.81 52.92 -12.65
CA ILE A 428 21.66 52.06 -11.46
C ILE A 428 21.71 50.57 -11.81
N CYS A 429 22.52 49.87 -11.04
CA CYS A 429 22.68 48.43 -11.01
C CYS A 429 23.18 48.04 -9.61
N ILE A 430 22.28 47.51 -8.77
CA ILE A 430 22.56 47.20 -7.36
C ILE A 430 22.34 45.72 -7.06
N TYR A 431 23.14 45.19 -6.14
CA TYR A 431 23.09 43.81 -5.67
C TYR A 431 22.75 43.74 -4.19
N ILE A 432 21.74 42.92 -3.90
CA ILE A 432 21.20 42.66 -2.57
C ILE A 432 21.44 41.19 -2.22
N ASN A 433 22.30 40.95 -1.22
CA ASN A 433 22.50 39.64 -0.59
C ASN A 433 22.13 39.64 0.90
N LYS A 434 21.49 40.71 1.36
CA LYS A 434 21.04 40.89 2.74
C LYS A 434 19.53 40.76 2.82
N ASN A 435 19.05 40.44 4.02
CA ASN A 435 17.63 40.35 4.32
C ASN A 435 17.08 41.74 4.66
N ILE A 436 17.05 42.64 3.67
CA ILE A 436 16.67 44.04 3.85
C ILE A 436 15.37 44.39 3.15
N LYS A 437 14.75 45.49 3.57
CA LYS A 437 13.57 46.08 2.92
C LYS A 437 13.97 47.31 2.10
N ILE A 438 13.45 47.43 0.89
CA ILE A 438 13.61 48.57 0.00
C ILE A 438 12.27 49.29 -0.14
N ILE A 439 12.22 50.53 0.33
CA ILE A 439 11.09 51.43 0.21
C ILE A 439 11.47 52.52 -0.79
N GLY A 440 10.90 52.44 -2.00
CA GLY A 440 11.24 53.32 -3.11
C GLY A 440 10.63 54.71 -3.03
N ASN A 441 9.52 54.91 -2.31
CA ASN A 441 8.81 56.20 -2.25
C ASN A 441 8.59 56.87 -3.62
N ASN A 442 8.25 56.08 -4.64
CA ASN A 442 8.09 56.54 -6.02
C ASN A 442 9.37 57.08 -6.69
N ALA A 443 10.55 56.78 -6.13
CA ALA A 443 11.83 57.08 -6.77
C ALA A 443 12.00 56.31 -8.09
N THR A 444 12.68 56.93 -9.04
CA THR A 444 12.97 56.36 -10.36
C THR A 444 14.42 55.90 -10.44
N LEU A 445 14.63 54.62 -10.71
CA LEU A 445 15.94 54.04 -10.99
C LEU A 445 15.99 53.68 -12.48
N LYS A 446 16.86 54.39 -13.20
CA LYS A 446 17.15 54.11 -14.60
C LYS A 446 18.35 53.19 -14.70
N GLY A 447 18.16 52.06 -15.39
CA GLY A 447 19.19 51.04 -15.57
C GLY A 447 20.36 51.50 -16.41
N LEU A 448 21.44 50.72 -16.38
CA LEU A 448 22.63 50.95 -17.19
C LEU A 448 22.31 50.94 -18.70
N ASN A 449 22.99 51.80 -19.45
CA ASN A 449 23.11 51.65 -20.90
C ASN A 449 24.29 50.71 -21.26
N ASN A 450 24.46 50.38 -22.55
CA ASN A 450 25.50 49.45 -23.00
C ASN A 450 26.95 49.94 -22.77
N THR A 451 27.18 51.23 -22.51
CA THR A 451 28.52 51.81 -22.29
C THR A 451 29.00 51.68 -20.85
N ASN A 452 28.12 51.36 -19.89
CA ASN A 452 28.41 51.36 -18.44
C ASN A 452 28.48 49.95 -17.81
N LYS A 453 28.79 48.91 -18.60
CA LYS A 453 28.81 47.50 -18.14
C LYS A 453 29.85 47.20 -17.06
N GLU A 454 30.92 48.00 -16.95
CA GLU A 454 31.95 47.84 -15.91
C GLU A 454 31.37 47.94 -14.50
N ILE A 455 30.24 48.65 -14.33
CA ILE A 455 29.53 48.77 -13.06
C ILE A 455 29.03 47.40 -12.57
N ILE A 456 28.58 46.51 -13.46
CA ILE A 456 28.12 45.16 -13.09
C ILE A 456 29.25 44.34 -12.45
N ASN A 457 30.48 44.51 -12.93
CA ASN A 457 31.64 43.83 -12.35
C ASN A 457 32.01 44.40 -10.97
N SER A 458 31.69 45.67 -10.72
CA SER A 458 32.04 46.37 -9.47
C SER A 458 31.12 46.07 -8.28
N ILE A 459 29.91 45.57 -8.52
CA ILE A 459 28.93 45.30 -7.45
C ILE A 459 29.07 43.93 -6.77
N GLY A 460 30.03 43.10 -7.20
CA GLY A 460 30.38 41.85 -6.50
C GLY A 460 29.38 40.71 -6.65
N LEU A 461 28.79 40.54 -7.84
CA LEU A 461 27.86 39.44 -8.12
C LEU A 461 28.54 38.06 -7.95
N PRO A 462 27.84 37.08 -7.33
CA PRO A 462 28.38 35.74 -7.14
C PRO A 462 28.43 34.96 -8.48
N SER A 463 29.54 34.25 -8.71
CA SER A 463 29.73 33.40 -9.91
C SER A 463 28.93 32.09 -9.87
N THR A 464 28.41 31.71 -8.71
CA THR A 464 27.66 30.46 -8.49
C THR A 464 26.21 30.50 -8.97
N TYR A 465 25.74 31.67 -9.43
CA TYR A 465 24.37 31.90 -9.88
C TYR A 465 24.37 32.46 -11.31
N ASN A 466 23.22 32.41 -11.97
CA ASN A 466 23.11 32.86 -13.35
C ASN A 466 23.13 34.38 -13.49
N ALA A 467 23.26 35.13 -12.40
CA ALA A 467 23.27 36.58 -12.38
C ALA A 467 24.29 37.23 -13.32
N LEU A 468 25.45 36.61 -13.57
CA LEU A 468 26.44 37.11 -14.54
C LEU A 468 25.98 36.96 -16.00
N LEU A 469 24.98 36.12 -16.26
CA LEU A 469 24.38 35.93 -17.59
C LEU A 469 23.27 36.95 -17.88
N TYR A 470 22.78 37.67 -16.86
CA TYR A 470 21.69 38.63 -17.00
C TYR A 470 22.17 40.03 -16.59
N SER A 471 21.70 41.07 -17.25
CA SER A 471 21.93 42.47 -16.81
C SER A 471 20.65 43.01 -16.17
N SER A 472 20.73 43.52 -14.93
CA SER A 472 19.57 43.96 -14.15
C SER A 472 19.80 45.29 -13.42
N ILE A 473 18.74 46.05 -13.17
CA ILE A 473 18.79 47.24 -12.30
C ILE A 473 18.94 46.80 -10.84
N ILE A 474 18.20 45.76 -10.45
CA ILE A 474 18.27 45.20 -9.10
C ILE A 474 18.51 43.70 -9.19
N TYR A 475 19.53 43.21 -8.49
CA TYR A 475 19.77 41.80 -8.23
C TYR A 475 19.41 41.49 -6.78
N SER A 476 18.52 40.54 -6.57
CA SER A 476 18.22 39.97 -5.26
C SER A 476 18.63 38.51 -5.26
N ILE A 477 19.78 38.18 -4.68
CA ILE A 477 20.33 36.83 -4.77
C ILE A 477 20.68 36.31 -3.38
N ASN A 478 20.33 35.05 -3.10
CA ASN A 478 20.73 34.32 -1.90
C ASN A 478 20.38 35.05 -0.60
N ASN A 479 19.14 35.53 -0.50
CA ASN A 479 18.62 36.25 0.65
C ASN A 479 17.23 35.73 1.04
N THR A 480 16.67 36.25 2.13
CA THR A 480 15.36 35.84 2.64
C THR A 480 14.61 37.04 3.21
N ASN A 481 13.29 37.07 3.03
CA ASN A 481 12.41 38.16 3.50
C ASN A 481 12.76 39.54 2.93
N VAL A 482 13.26 39.58 1.69
CA VAL A 482 13.51 40.85 1.00
C VAL A 482 12.21 41.45 0.51
N VAL A 483 12.04 42.75 0.71
CA VAL A 483 10.91 43.52 0.17
C VAL A 483 11.47 44.56 -0.79
N ILE A 484 10.94 44.64 -1.99
CA ILE A 484 11.22 45.69 -2.97
C ILE A 484 9.89 46.37 -3.28
N SER A 485 9.78 47.65 -2.98
CA SER A 485 8.50 48.34 -3.08
C SER A 485 8.57 49.74 -3.65
N ASN A 486 7.50 50.16 -4.34
CA ASN A 486 7.24 51.55 -4.72
C ASN A 486 8.38 52.23 -5.51
N LEU A 487 8.97 51.52 -6.46
CA LEU A 487 10.03 52.03 -7.35
C LEU A 487 9.52 52.16 -8.78
N ASN A 488 9.97 53.20 -9.49
CA ASN A 488 9.86 53.29 -10.95
C ASN A 488 11.16 52.78 -11.56
N LEU A 489 11.12 51.65 -12.29
CA LEU A 489 12.29 51.00 -12.88
C LEU A 489 12.23 51.14 -14.40
N ILE A 490 13.19 51.85 -14.99
CA ILE A 490 13.24 52.08 -16.43
C ILE A 490 14.52 51.48 -16.97
N SER A 491 14.42 50.49 -17.84
CA SER A 491 15.59 49.86 -18.45
C SER A 491 16.09 50.66 -19.65
N ASN A 492 17.35 51.09 -19.61
CA ASN A 492 18.04 51.71 -20.74
C ASN A 492 18.81 50.70 -21.61
N TYR A 493 18.62 49.38 -21.40
CA TYR A 493 19.23 48.37 -22.26
C TYR A 493 18.62 48.42 -23.68
N PRO A 494 19.41 48.22 -24.76
CA PRO A 494 18.90 48.41 -26.13
C PRO A 494 17.74 47.48 -26.49
N ASN A 495 16.92 47.96 -27.43
CA ASN A 495 15.88 47.17 -28.10
C ASN A 495 16.43 45.88 -28.72
N TYR A 496 15.60 44.84 -28.74
CA TYR A 496 15.83 43.52 -29.33
C TYR A 496 16.23 43.58 -30.82
N SER A 497 17.52 43.79 -31.10
CA SER A 497 18.14 43.52 -32.40
C SER A 497 19.66 43.51 -32.23
N ASN A 498 20.21 42.43 -31.67
CA ASN A 498 21.57 42.05 -32.03
C ASN A 498 21.51 41.48 -33.47
N PRO A 499 22.35 41.93 -34.42
CA PRO A 499 22.42 41.37 -35.78
C PRO A 499 22.59 39.84 -35.84
N ASN A 500 22.98 39.19 -34.75
CA ASN A 500 23.18 37.74 -34.65
C ASN A 500 21.95 36.95 -34.16
N GLY A 501 20.82 37.60 -33.87
CA GLY A 501 19.61 36.91 -33.41
C GLY A 501 19.66 36.40 -31.95
N GLU A 502 20.67 36.79 -31.17
CA GLU A 502 20.77 36.45 -29.75
C GLU A 502 19.92 37.38 -28.87
N GLU A 503 19.21 36.79 -27.91
CA GLU A 503 18.39 37.49 -26.91
C GLU A 503 19.28 38.17 -25.88
N TYR A 504 19.27 39.51 -25.82
CA TYR A 504 19.91 40.24 -24.72
C TYR A 504 19.23 39.86 -23.41
N LYS A 505 19.97 39.20 -22.53
CA LYS A 505 19.40 38.68 -21.30
C LYS A 505 19.29 39.80 -20.25
N THR A 506 18.24 40.60 -20.28
CA THR A 506 18.11 41.77 -19.38
C THR A 506 16.84 41.72 -18.55
N ALA A 507 16.91 42.18 -17.30
CA ALA A 507 15.78 42.30 -16.39
C ALA A 507 15.71 43.69 -15.75
N CYS A 508 14.55 44.12 -15.23
CA CYS A 508 14.53 45.26 -14.30
C CYS A 508 14.81 44.77 -12.87
N ILE A 509 14.20 43.66 -12.48
CA ILE A 509 14.56 42.94 -11.24
C ILE A 509 14.89 41.49 -11.62
N PHE A 510 16.08 41.05 -11.22
CA PHE A 510 16.50 39.66 -11.30
C PHE A 510 16.65 39.11 -9.90
N ALA A 511 16.00 37.99 -9.60
CA ALA A 511 16.12 37.31 -8.34
C ALA A 511 16.43 35.83 -8.53
N GLU A 512 17.35 35.31 -7.71
CA GLU A 512 17.73 33.89 -7.74
C GLU A 512 18.04 33.41 -6.31
N ASN A 513 17.49 32.26 -5.91
CA ASN A 513 17.64 31.72 -4.55
C ASN A 513 17.22 32.70 -3.43
N SER A 514 16.25 33.58 -3.70
CA SER A 514 15.68 34.51 -2.73
C SER A 514 14.35 33.99 -2.18
N LYS A 515 14.28 33.71 -0.88
CA LYS A 515 13.10 33.10 -0.24
C LYS A 515 12.20 34.18 0.36
N ASN A 516 10.88 34.03 0.27
CA ASN A 516 9.92 35.01 0.78
C ASN A 516 10.17 36.43 0.21
N LEU A 517 10.55 36.52 -1.06
CA LEU A 517 10.77 37.78 -1.74
C LEU A 517 9.42 38.47 -2.04
N THR A 518 9.27 39.72 -1.65
CA THR A 518 8.09 40.53 -2.00
C THR A 518 8.48 41.64 -2.96
N ILE A 519 7.81 41.74 -4.10
CA ILE A 519 7.95 42.83 -5.08
C ILE A 519 6.57 43.47 -5.25
N THR A 520 6.42 44.74 -4.87
CA THR A 520 5.11 45.40 -4.88
C THR A 520 5.10 46.88 -5.23
N GLY A 521 4.08 47.33 -5.95
CA GLY A 521 3.87 48.76 -6.21
C GLY A 521 4.93 49.37 -7.13
N CYS A 522 5.68 48.56 -7.88
CA CYS A 522 6.67 49.06 -8.81
C CYS A 522 6.05 49.34 -10.19
N ASP A 523 6.45 50.43 -10.85
CA ASP A 523 6.19 50.69 -12.27
C ASP A 523 7.47 50.33 -13.06
N ILE A 524 7.38 49.39 -13.99
CA ILE A 524 8.52 48.71 -14.61
C ILE A 524 8.39 48.81 -16.12
N ASP A 525 9.36 49.43 -16.76
CA ASP A 525 9.34 49.70 -18.20
C ASP A 525 10.62 49.23 -18.91
N GLY A 526 10.44 48.54 -20.04
CA GLY A 526 11.54 48.03 -20.87
C GLY A 526 12.12 46.68 -20.42
N ALA A 527 13.37 46.42 -20.84
CA ALA A 527 14.12 45.15 -20.71
C ALA A 527 13.53 43.95 -21.47
N SER A 528 14.29 42.85 -21.54
CA SER A 528 13.76 41.58 -22.07
C SER A 528 12.74 40.98 -21.11
N TRP A 529 13.08 40.92 -19.83
CA TRP A 529 12.20 40.52 -18.74
C TRP A 529 11.88 41.71 -17.83
N GLY A 530 10.63 41.93 -17.46
CA GLY A 530 10.31 42.93 -16.44
C GLY A 530 10.82 42.45 -15.08
N LEU A 531 10.20 41.36 -14.61
CA LEU A 531 10.53 40.68 -13.36
C LEU A 531 10.99 39.26 -13.64
N PHE A 532 12.24 38.92 -13.31
CA PHE A 532 12.78 37.58 -13.41
C PHE A 532 13.00 36.95 -12.04
N VAL A 533 12.08 36.07 -11.62
CA VAL A 533 12.05 35.53 -10.25
C VAL A 533 12.29 34.02 -10.22
N GLY A 534 13.52 33.66 -9.82
CA GLY A 534 14.02 32.30 -9.68
C GLY A 534 14.71 31.79 -10.94
N PHE A 535 15.46 30.69 -10.82
CA PHE A 535 16.03 30.00 -11.98
C PHE A 535 16.19 28.50 -11.69
N GLN A 536 15.50 27.63 -12.43
CA GLN A 536 15.61 26.16 -12.33
C GLN A 536 15.65 25.61 -10.88
N LYS A 537 16.81 25.13 -10.42
CA LYS A 537 17.05 24.57 -9.07
C LYS A 537 17.19 25.64 -7.99
N ASN A 538 17.46 26.88 -8.39
CA ASN A 538 17.67 28.05 -7.55
C ASN A 538 16.43 28.97 -7.58
N GLY A 539 15.24 28.38 -7.46
CA GLY A 539 13.99 29.12 -7.42
C GLY A 539 13.90 30.09 -6.25
N CYS A 540 12.93 31.01 -6.32
CA CYS A 540 12.62 31.96 -5.27
C CYS A 540 11.28 31.59 -4.61
N PRO A 541 11.23 30.56 -3.73
CA PRO A 541 9.97 30.06 -3.19
C PRO A 541 9.29 31.07 -2.27
N ASN A 542 7.97 30.96 -2.17
CA ASN A 542 7.08 31.83 -1.38
C ASN A 542 7.18 33.31 -1.76
N SER A 543 7.61 33.62 -2.99
CA SER A 543 7.66 35.01 -3.45
C SER A 543 6.27 35.59 -3.71
N ILE A 544 6.06 36.85 -3.36
CA ILE A 544 4.83 37.61 -3.61
C ILE A 544 5.14 38.70 -4.62
N ILE A 545 4.56 38.63 -5.81
CA ILE A 545 4.70 39.61 -6.88
C ILE A 545 3.32 40.24 -7.06
N THR A 546 3.11 41.43 -6.52
CA THR A 546 1.76 42.04 -6.47
C THR A 546 1.73 43.52 -6.79
N ASN A 547 0.62 44.02 -7.34
CA ASN A 547 0.40 45.45 -7.58
C ASN A 547 1.50 46.13 -8.42
N ASN A 548 2.18 45.40 -9.29
CA ASN A 548 3.20 45.98 -10.18
C ASN A 548 2.57 46.32 -11.53
N LYS A 549 3.06 47.39 -12.14
CA LYS A 549 2.78 47.73 -13.53
C LYS A 549 4.03 47.42 -14.35
N VAL A 550 3.89 46.62 -15.39
CA VAL A 550 4.99 46.07 -16.19
C VAL A 550 4.68 46.33 -17.66
N SER A 551 5.44 47.19 -18.32
CA SER A 551 5.17 47.63 -19.68
C SER A 551 6.36 47.50 -20.63
N ASN A 552 6.06 47.15 -21.90
CA ASN A 552 7.00 47.26 -23.03
C ASN A 552 8.22 46.31 -22.96
N GLN A 553 8.03 45.07 -22.51
CA GLN A 553 9.09 44.05 -22.45
C GLN A 553 9.37 43.43 -23.82
N TYR A 554 10.65 43.21 -24.15
CA TYR A 554 11.05 42.56 -25.40
C TYR A 554 10.74 41.08 -25.45
N THR A 555 10.45 40.43 -24.32
CA THR A 555 10.16 39.00 -24.26
C THR A 555 9.02 38.74 -23.30
N THR A 556 9.22 38.87 -21.99
CA THR A 556 8.24 38.44 -20.98
C THR A 556 8.05 39.49 -19.90
N GLY A 557 6.81 39.76 -19.50
CA GLY A 557 6.53 40.68 -18.40
C GLY A 557 7.07 40.18 -17.07
N ILE A 558 6.46 39.10 -16.57
CA ILE A 558 6.80 38.49 -15.27
C ILE A 558 7.12 37.02 -15.51
N ILE A 559 8.30 36.57 -15.06
CA ILE A 559 8.68 35.15 -15.09
C ILE A 559 8.90 34.63 -13.67
N CYS A 560 8.25 33.51 -13.38
CA CYS A 560 8.30 32.76 -12.13
C CYS A 560 8.89 31.38 -12.43
N PHE A 561 10.20 31.23 -12.29
CA PHE A 561 10.96 30.07 -12.77
C PHE A 561 11.45 29.24 -11.58
N GLY A 562 10.83 28.07 -11.35
CA GLY A 562 11.17 27.18 -10.22
C GLY A 562 10.79 27.75 -8.84
N SER A 563 10.03 28.84 -8.80
CA SER A 563 9.66 29.58 -7.59
C SER A 563 8.36 29.05 -6.98
N GLN A 564 8.47 28.00 -6.15
CA GLN A 564 7.33 27.26 -5.61
C GLN A 564 6.48 28.10 -4.64
N PHE A 565 5.17 27.84 -4.57
CA PHE A 565 4.21 28.52 -3.67
C PHE A 565 4.14 30.04 -3.83
N SER A 566 4.68 30.57 -4.92
CA SER A 566 4.65 31.99 -5.20
C SER A 566 3.27 32.46 -5.63
N ILE A 567 3.02 33.75 -5.38
CA ILE A 567 1.80 34.45 -5.72
C ILE A 567 2.14 35.53 -6.75
N VAL A 568 1.46 35.50 -7.88
CA VAL A 568 1.50 36.56 -8.90
C VAL A 568 0.09 37.14 -8.98
N ALA A 569 -0.12 38.33 -8.40
CA ALA A 569 -1.46 38.87 -8.20
C ALA A 569 -1.59 40.36 -8.49
N ASN A 570 -2.75 40.83 -8.97
CA ASN A 570 -3.03 42.26 -9.10
C ASN A 570 -2.00 43.04 -9.94
N ASN A 571 -1.21 42.37 -10.79
CA ASN A 571 -0.26 43.04 -11.65
C ASN A 571 -0.93 43.44 -12.96
N THR A 572 -0.47 44.54 -13.55
CA THR A 572 -0.84 44.97 -14.89
C THR A 572 0.35 44.78 -15.80
N VAL A 573 0.26 43.86 -16.76
CA VAL A 573 1.30 43.59 -17.75
C VAL A 573 0.81 44.03 -19.14
N THR A 574 1.52 44.93 -19.80
CA THR A 574 1.13 45.46 -21.11
C THR A 574 2.29 45.41 -22.11
N ASN A 575 2.00 45.02 -23.36
CA ASN A 575 2.97 45.05 -24.46
C ASN A 575 4.22 44.17 -24.26
N ALA A 576 4.12 43.05 -23.55
CA ALA A 576 5.18 42.04 -23.54
C ALA A 576 5.22 41.29 -24.88
N LYS A 577 6.37 41.17 -25.55
CA LYS A 577 6.43 40.61 -26.93
C LYS A 577 6.00 39.13 -27.02
N ASN A 578 6.38 38.30 -26.04
CA ASN A 578 6.08 36.87 -25.97
C ASN A 578 5.05 36.58 -24.86
N HIS A 579 5.45 36.51 -23.60
CA HIS A 579 4.56 36.07 -22.52
C HIS A 579 4.22 37.23 -21.59
N GLY A 580 2.96 37.37 -21.20
CA GLY A 580 2.61 38.33 -20.15
C GLY A 580 3.15 37.87 -18.80
N ILE A 581 2.65 36.73 -18.35
CA ILE A 581 3.12 36.04 -17.14
C ILE A 581 3.53 34.63 -17.53
N ASP A 582 4.72 34.23 -17.09
CA ASP A 582 5.29 32.92 -17.36
C ASP A 582 5.60 32.18 -16.05
N VAL A 583 5.09 30.96 -15.94
CA VAL A 583 5.37 30.06 -14.82
C VAL A 583 5.96 28.76 -15.38
N ARG A 584 7.20 28.42 -15.00
CA ARG A 584 7.93 27.32 -15.66
C ARG A 584 8.84 26.44 -14.77
N PHE A 585 9.13 25.24 -15.29
CA PHE A 585 10.15 24.23 -14.92
C PHE A 585 9.79 23.13 -13.91
N LYS A 586 10.59 22.03 -13.86
CA LYS A 586 10.31 20.67 -13.35
C LYS A 586 11.06 20.28 -12.06
N ALA A 587 10.31 19.80 -11.06
CA ALA A 587 10.56 18.67 -10.14
C ALA A 587 9.42 18.66 -9.08
N ASN A 588 8.31 17.97 -9.38
CA ASN A 588 7.15 17.72 -8.51
C ASN A 588 6.40 18.97 -7.94
N GLY A 589 5.23 19.29 -8.49
CA GLY A 589 4.14 20.00 -7.77
C GLY A 589 4.41 21.44 -7.36
N PHE A 590 4.50 22.36 -8.33
CA PHE A 590 4.63 23.79 -8.08
C PHE A 590 3.25 24.48 -7.96
N ASN A 591 2.83 24.81 -6.74
CA ASN A 591 1.55 25.49 -6.51
C ASN A 591 1.63 27.02 -6.66
N VAL A 592 2.09 27.52 -7.82
CA VAL A 592 2.04 28.98 -8.10
C VAL A 592 0.60 29.41 -8.33
N THR A 593 0.20 30.49 -7.66
CA THR A 593 -1.13 31.07 -7.79
C THR A 593 -1.05 32.35 -8.61
N VAL A 594 -1.72 32.36 -9.77
CA VAL A 594 -1.75 33.50 -10.70
C VAL A 594 -3.18 34.03 -10.76
N PHE A 595 -3.45 35.20 -10.19
CA PHE A 595 -4.82 35.68 -10.12
C PHE A 595 -5.01 37.20 -10.12
N ASN A 596 -6.17 37.65 -10.58
CA ASN A 596 -6.53 39.07 -10.65
C ASN A 596 -5.49 39.95 -11.37
N ASN A 597 -4.69 39.37 -12.28
CA ASN A 597 -3.78 40.14 -13.11
C ASN A 597 -4.51 40.62 -14.37
N THR A 598 -4.09 41.77 -14.88
CA THR A 598 -4.48 42.25 -16.20
C THR A 598 -3.29 42.08 -17.15
N VAL A 599 -3.45 41.31 -18.21
CA VAL A 599 -2.42 41.13 -19.24
C VAL A 599 -2.98 41.58 -20.58
N SER A 600 -2.29 42.47 -21.29
CA SER A 600 -2.72 42.96 -22.60
C SER A 600 -1.59 42.99 -23.63
N GLY A 601 -1.88 42.55 -24.86
CA GLY A 601 -0.98 42.69 -26.01
C GLY A 601 0.17 41.67 -26.10
N ALA A 602 0.19 40.65 -25.23
CA ALA A 602 1.18 39.57 -25.26
C ALA A 602 0.98 38.59 -26.42
N LYS A 603 1.99 37.79 -26.79
CA LYS A 603 1.77 36.67 -27.73
C LYS A 603 0.95 35.57 -27.06
N GLU A 604 1.36 35.13 -25.88
CA GLU A 604 0.58 34.29 -24.96
C GLU A 604 0.36 35.06 -23.65
N GLY A 605 -0.87 35.11 -23.14
CA GLY A 605 -1.19 35.89 -21.94
C GLY A 605 -0.53 35.33 -20.68
N ILE A 606 -0.97 34.15 -20.23
CA ILE A 606 -0.36 33.36 -19.17
C ILE A 606 0.19 32.06 -19.77
N TYR A 607 1.46 31.78 -19.54
CA TYR A 607 2.17 30.61 -20.07
C TYR A 607 2.62 29.69 -18.93
N LEU A 608 2.06 28.48 -18.86
CA LEU A 608 2.42 27.43 -17.90
C LEU A 608 3.25 26.36 -18.63
N LEU A 609 4.55 26.28 -18.31
CA LEU A 609 5.51 25.46 -19.07
C LEU A 609 6.18 24.41 -18.19
N HIS A 610 5.96 23.13 -18.50
CA HIS A 610 6.62 21.99 -17.84
C HIS A 610 6.57 22.06 -16.31
N SER A 611 5.41 22.46 -15.81
CA SER A 611 5.14 22.76 -14.40
C SER A 611 3.79 22.16 -14.01
N SER A 612 3.41 22.18 -12.73
CA SER A 612 2.18 21.51 -12.31
C SER A 612 1.61 22.01 -11.00
N GLY A 613 0.29 22.09 -10.86
CA GLY A 613 -0.40 22.45 -9.61
C GLY A 613 -0.82 23.92 -9.53
N HIS A 614 -0.80 24.64 -10.64
CA HIS A 614 -1.10 26.07 -10.68
C HIS A 614 -2.59 26.35 -10.61
N LYS A 615 -2.91 27.47 -9.97
CA LYS A 615 -4.25 28.05 -9.98
C LYS A 615 -4.21 29.34 -10.78
N VAL A 616 -4.96 29.37 -11.88
CA VAL A 616 -5.06 30.53 -12.77
C VAL A 616 -6.51 31.01 -12.79
N TYR A 617 -6.80 32.09 -12.07
CA TYR A 617 -8.18 32.56 -11.93
C TYR A 617 -8.35 34.07 -11.83
N LYS A 618 -9.54 34.60 -12.16
CA LYS A 618 -9.84 36.04 -12.11
C LYS A 618 -8.91 36.93 -12.94
N ASN A 619 -8.08 36.37 -13.81
CA ASN A 619 -7.21 37.17 -14.65
C ASN A 619 -8.01 37.74 -15.82
N THR A 620 -7.68 38.96 -16.20
CA THR A 620 -8.22 39.62 -17.40
C THR A 620 -7.13 39.61 -18.46
N ILE A 621 -7.31 38.78 -19.49
CA ILE A 621 -6.35 38.59 -20.57
C ILE A 621 -6.95 39.18 -21.84
N LEU A 622 -6.28 40.19 -22.39
CA LEU A 622 -6.78 41.01 -23.50
C LEU A 622 -5.83 40.92 -24.70
N ASN A 623 -6.39 40.71 -25.89
CA ASN A 623 -5.73 40.89 -27.18
C ASN A 623 -4.41 40.11 -27.33
N SER A 624 -4.33 38.89 -26.76
CA SER A 624 -3.13 38.07 -26.95
C SER A 624 -3.04 37.51 -28.38
N LYS A 625 -1.87 37.56 -29.02
CA LYS A 625 -1.72 37.20 -30.44
C LYS A 625 -2.03 35.74 -30.76
N ILE A 626 -1.80 34.81 -29.81
CA ILE A 626 -2.07 33.37 -29.95
C ILE A 626 -3.10 32.92 -28.93
N SER A 627 -2.73 32.82 -27.66
CA SER A 627 -3.56 32.22 -26.62
C SER A 627 -3.68 33.09 -25.38
N SER A 628 -4.83 33.06 -24.70
CA SER A 628 -4.97 33.76 -23.43
C SER A 628 -4.25 33.01 -22.30
N ILE A 629 -4.45 31.69 -22.19
CA ILE A 629 -3.74 30.81 -21.24
C ILE A 629 -3.20 29.60 -21.99
N THR A 630 -1.96 29.20 -21.74
CA THR A 630 -1.34 27.99 -22.32
C THR A 630 -0.84 27.05 -21.24
N CYS A 631 -1.16 25.76 -21.37
CA CYS A 631 -0.62 24.66 -20.58
C CYS A 631 0.25 23.79 -21.49
N TYR A 632 1.56 23.99 -21.52
CA TYR A 632 2.49 23.21 -22.36
C TYR A 632 3.28 22.23 -21.50
N GLY A 633 3.04 20.92 -21.67
CA GLY A 633 3.63 19.88 -20.84
C GLY A 633 3.37 20.06 -19.34
N SER A 634 2.27 20.75 -19.00
CA SER A 634 1.91 21.16 -17.65
C SER A 634 0.67 20.40 -17.15
N GLY A 635 0.48 20.30 -15.84
CA GLY A 635 -0.60 19.45 -15.32
C GLY A 635 -1.03 19.68 -13.89
N ASN A 636 -2.13 19.06 -13.46
CA ASN A 636 -2.84 19.41 -12.22
C ASN A 636 -3.21 20.91 -12.15
N GLU A 637 -3.53 21.51 -13.30
CA GLU A 637 -3.83 22.95 -13.38
C GLU A 637 -5.31 23.21 -13.13
N TYR A 638 -5.62 24.37 -12.53
CA TYR A 638 -6.99 24.83 -12.33
C TYR A 638 -7.17 26.19 -13.00
N ILE A 639 -7.98 26.24 -14.05
CA ILE A 639 -8.19 27.44 -14.87
C ILE A 639 -9.67 27.84 -14.86
N PHE A 640 -10.01 28.93 -14.17
CA PHE A 640 -11.41 29.31 -13.98
C PHE A 640 -11.60 30.79 -13.64
N ASN A 641 -12.80 31.32 -13.83
CA ASN A 641 -13.21 32.70 -13.60
C ASN A 641 -12.30 33.75 -14.27
N ASN A 642 -11.60 33.40 -15.35
CA ASN A 642 -10.81 34.35 -16.11
C ASN A 642 -11.68 35.03 -17.18
N THR A 643 -11.33 36.26 -17.53
CA THR A 643 -11.89 36.99 -18.67
C THR A 643 -10.89 36.93 -19.81
N LEU A 644 -11.19 36.13 -20.83
CA LEU A 644 -10.30 35.81 -21.94
C LEU A 644 -10.85 36.45 -23.22
N SER A 645 -10.35 37.62 -23.61
CA SER A 645 -10.93 38.45 -24.68
C SER A 645 -9.91 38.85 -25.73
N GLY A 646 -10.29 38.80 -27.02
CA GLY A 646 -9.45 39.26 -28.14
C GLY A 646 -8.26 38.36 -28.48
N SER A 647 -8.13 37.18 -27.87
CA SER A 647 -7.14 36.17 -28.26
C SER A 647 -7.68 35.21 -29.31
N ARG A 648 -6.81 34.62 -30.14
CA ARG A 648 -7.22 33.59 -31.12
C ARG A 648 -7.70 32.30 -30.46
N ILE A 649 -6.99 31.87 -29.42
CA ILE A 649 -7.27 30.69 -28.60
C ILE A 649 -7.49 31.17 -27.16
N ALA A 650 -8.54 30.71 -26.48
CA ALA A 650 -8.72 31.09 -25.08
C ALA A 650 -7.79 30.28 -24.15
N ILE A 651 -7.86 28.95 -24.24
CA ILE A 651 -7.02 28.04 -23.47
C ILE A 651 -6.40 27.02 -24.45
N LEU A 652 -5.07 27.00 -24.52
CA LEU A 652 -4.27 26.09 -25.35
C LEU A 652 -3.67 24.99 -24.47
N LEU A 653 -3.94 23.72 -24.79
CA LEU A 653 -3.27 22.57 -24.19
C LEU A 653 -2.20 22.04 -25.15
N GLY A 654 -0.93 22.26 -24.82
CA GLY A 654 0.22 21.75 -25.56
C GLY A 654 0.68 20.39 -25.06
N ASP A 655 1.36 19.64 -25.93
CA ASP A 655 1.84 18.26 -25.73
C ASP A 655 2.33 17.93 -24.30
N GLY A 656 1.95 16.75 -23.79
CA GLY A 656 2.36 16.25 -22.48
C GLY A 656 1.59 16.81 -21.27
N TYR A 657 0.39 17.39 -21.49
CA TYR A 657 -0.48 17.88 -20.42
C TYR A 657 -1.23 16.75 -19.69
N PHE A 658 -1.52 16.93 -18.41
CA PHE A 658 -2.23 15.92 -17.62
C PHE A 658 -3.02 16.55 -16.48
N ASN A 659 -4.26 16.11 -16.26
CA ASN A 659 -5.11 16.60 -15.18
C ASN A 659 -5.29 18.14 -15.19
N VAL A 660 -5.44 18.75 -16.38
CA VAL A 660 -5.76 20.18 -16.51
C VAL A 660 -7.27 20.34 -16.38
N THR A 661 -7.71 20.99 -15.32
CA THR A 661 -9.12 21.25 -15.03
C THR A 661 -9.48 22.66 -15.47
N VAL A 662 -10.36 22.75 -16.47
CA VAL A 662 -10.93 24.01 -16.93
C VAL A 662 -12.34 24.14 -16.35
N GLY A 663 -12.53 25.19 -15.57
CA GLY A 663 -13.83 25.58 -15.03
C GLY A 663 -14.54 26.65 -15.85
N PRO A 664 -15.59 27.28 -15.28
CA PRO A 664 -16.26 28.40 -15.92
C PRO A 664 -15.26 29.53 -16.20
N ASN A 665 -15.21 30.07 -17.40
CA ASN A 665 -14.49 31.30 -17.72
C ASN A 665 -15.34 32.16 -18.66
N THR A 666 -15.04 33.45 -18.74
CA THR A 666 -15.68 34.35 -19.72
C THR A 666 -14.85 34.35 -21.00
N TYR A 667 -15.43 33.86 -22.08
CA TYR A 667 -14.76 33.72 -23.38
C TYR A 667 -15.27 34.76 -24.37
N LYS A 668 -14.39 35.63 -24.86
CA LYS A 668 -14.64 36.54 -25.99
C LYS A 668 -13.45 36.52 -26.99
N PRO A 669 -13.08 35.34 -27.52
CA PRO A 669 -11.97 35.21 -28.47
C PRO A 669 -12.17 36.03 -29.75
N ASP A 670 -11.07 36.40 -30.40
CA ASP A 670 -11.06 37.15 -31.67
C ASP A 670 -11.54 36.28 -32.85
N LYS A 671 -12.24 36.91 -33.80
CA LYS A 671 -12.77 36.26 -35.00
C LYS A 671 -11.74 36.34 -36.11
N LEU A 672 -10.97 35.27 -36.34
CA LEU A 672 -10.00 35.23 -37.43
C LEU A 672 -10.26 34.06 -38.40
N PRO A 673 -10.09 34.28 -39.72
CA PRO A 673 -10.64 33.43 -40.77
C PRO A 673 -9.90 32.11 -41.08
N PHE A 674 -9.03 31.56 -40.21
CA PHE A 674 -8.31 30.30 -40.53
C PHE A 674 -7.76 29.58 -39.29
N PRO A 675 -7.90 28.25 -39.14
CA PRO A 675 -7.39 27.54 -37.97
C PRO A 675 -5.87 27.22 -38.08
N PRO A 676 -5.10 27.35 -36.98
CA PRO A 676 -3.76 26.78 -36.89
C PRO A 676 -3.82 25.26 -36.65
N THR A 677 -2.86 24.52 -37.21
CA THR A 677 -2.70 23.07 -37.11
C THR A 677 -2.11 22.63 -35.76
N PHE A 678 -2.88 22.67 -34.66
CA PHE A 678 -2.49 21.96 -33.42
C PHE A 678 -3.54 20.88 -33.05
N GLU A 679 -3.08 19.80 -32.39
CA GLU A 679 -3.87 18.58 -32.15
C GLU A 679 -4.91 18.68 -31.01
N TYR A 680 -4.79 19.61 -30.05
CA TYR A 680 -5.73 19.73 -28.91
C TYR A 680 -5.97 21.19 -28.49
N PHE A 681 -7.21 21.66 -28.54
CA PHE A 681 -7.63 22.98 -28.01
C PHE A 681 -8.97 22.88 -27.29
N ILE A 682 -9.17 23.72 -26.28
CA ILE A 682 -10.41 23.71 -25.49
C ILE A 682 -11.39 24.81 -25.95
N VAL A 683 -11.00 25.89 -26.66
CA VAL A 683 -11.96 26.85 -27.29
C VAL A 683 -11.36 27.56 -28.52
N GLN A 684 -12.04 27.53 -29.68
CA GLN A 684 -11.75 28.37 -30.86
C GLN A 684 -12.70 29.58 -30.95
N GLY A 685 -12.22 30.69 -31.52
CA GLY A 685 -12.98 31.93 -31.76
C GLY A 685 -14.15 31.86 -32.74
N GLU A 686 -14.41 30.67 -33.29
CA GLU A 686 -15.51 30.38 -34.19
C GLU A 686 -16.55 29.58 -33.39
N THR A 687 -17.71 30.16 -33.13
CA THR A 687 -18.86 29.57 -32.43
C THR A 687 -19.50 28.36 -33.16
N ARG A 688 -18.74 27.49 -33.83
CA ARG A 688 -19.24 26.30 -34.57
C ARG A 688 -18.85 24.93 -34.01
N TYR A 689 -17.93 24.81 -33.04
CA TYR A 689 -17.43 23.49 -32.62
C TYR A 689 -17.67 23.12 -31.14
N GLN A 690 -17.69 24.07 -30.19
CA GLN A 690 -17.95 23.80 -28.76
C GLN A 690 -18.62 25.00 -28.07
N SER A 691 -19.61 24.77 -27.19
CA SER A 691 -20.20 25.80 -26.30
C SER A 691 -19.36 25.95 -25.03
N SER A 692 -19.44 27.08 -24.31
CA SER A 692 -18.68 27.31 -23.06
C SER A 692 -18.89 26.24 -21.99
N GLU A 693 -20.04 25.55 -22.01
CA GLU A 693 -20.35 24.43 -21.12
C GLU A 693 -19.64 23.12 -21.53
N LYS A 694 -19.39 22.90 -22.83
CA LYS A 694 -18.67 21.71 -23.37
C LYS A 694 -17.16 21.73 -23.12
N VAL A 695 -16.67 22.86 -22.63
CA VAL A 695 -15.26 23.21 -22.40
C VAL A 695 -14.90 22.95 -20.93
N ILE A 696 -15.90 22.94 -20.05
CA ILE A 696 -15.75 22.61 -18.62
C ILE A 696 -15.43 21.12 -18.51
N GLY A 697 -14.28 20.80 -17.93
CA GLY A 697 -13.84 19.43 -17.80
C GLY A 697 -12.38 19.30 -17.42
N THR A 698 -11.98 18.05 -17.20
CA THR A 698 -10.60 17.68 -16.88
C THR A 698 -10.00 16.93 -18.06
N TYR A 699 -8.88 17.44 -18.56
CA TYR A 699 -8.21 16.94 -19.76
C TYR A 699 -6.94 16.17 -19.39
N LYS A 700 -6.68 15.07 -20.10
CA LYS A 700 -5.46 14.26 -19.96
C LYS A 700 -4.98 13.75 -21.32
N ASP A 701 -3.67 13.79 -21.53
CA ASP A 701 -3.00 13.17 -22.67
C ASP A 701 -2.32 11.88 -22.21
N SER A 702 -2.83 10.71 -22.63
CA SER A 702 -2.19 9.41 -22.33
C SER A 702 -2.15 8.56 -23.60
N GLN A 703 -0.97 8.10 -23.99
CA GLN A 703 -0.74 7.36 -25.23
C GLN A 703 -0.87 5.85 -25.02
N ALA A 704 -1.32 5.12 -26.06
CA ALA A 704 -1.44 3.67 -26.03
C ALA A 704 -0.07 2.97 -26.00
N VAL A 705 -0.01 1.78 -25.40
CA VAL A 705 1.17 0.91 -25.37
C VAL A 705 0.92 -0.38 -26.12
N ASN A 706 1.99 -0.97 -26.66
CA ASN A 706 2.03 -2.30 -27.24
C ASN A 706 2.68 -3.26 -26.24
N LEU A 707 1.85 -4.02 -25.53
CA LEU A 707 2.28 -5.15 -24.71
C LEU A 707 2.16 -6.43 -25.52
N THR A 708 3.25 -7.15 -25.70
CA THR A 708 3.29 -8.42 -26.44
C THR A 708 3.77 -9.55 -25.54
N ALA A 709 3.04 -10.66 -25.58
CA ALA A 709 3.41 -11.94 -24.99
C ALA A 709 3.25 -13.02 -26.07
N ASN A 710 4.26 -13.88 -26.24
CA ASN A 710 4.24 -14.92 -27.28
C ASN A 710 4.06 -16.30 -26.67
N ASP A 711 3.39 -17.19 -27.40
CA ASP A 711 3.29 -18.60 -27.05
C ASP A 711 4.68 -19.24 -26.93
N VAL A 712 4.86 -20.11 -25.93
CA VAL A 712 6.15 -20.78 -25.69
C VAL A 712 5.94 -22.27 -25.43
N ALA A 713 6.86 -23.10 -25.94
CA ALA A 713 6.90 -24.52 -25.69
C ALA A 713 8.20 -24.91 -24.96
N VAL A 714 8.08 -25.46 -23.75
CA VAL A 714 9.21 -25.77 -22.87
C VAL A 714 9.14 -27.20 -22.32
N GLY A 715 10.22 -27.68 -21.68
CA GLY A 715 10.28 -28.98 -21.01
C GLY A 715 9.79 -28.93 -19.56
N TYR A 716 9.69 -30.10 -18.92
CA TYR A 716 9.22 -30.23 -17.54
C TYR A 716 10.09 -29.42 -16.57
N LYS A 717 9.46 -28.48 -15.85
CA LYS A 717 10.13 -27.54 -14.93
C LYS A 717 11.35 -26.81 -15.54
N LYS A 718 11.29 -26.46 -16.82
CA LYS A 718 12.37 -25.77 -17.56
C LYS A 718 11.83 -24.58 -18.33
N GLY A 719 12.73 -23.64 -18.63
CA GLY A 719 12.48 -22.52 -19.54
C GLY A 719 12.01 -21.23 -18.84
N THR A 720 11.86 -20.18 -19.66
CA THR A 720 11.40 -18.85 -19.25
C THR A 720 10.22 -18.43 -20.10
N PHE A 721 9.37 -17.57 -19.54
CA PHE A 721 8.32 -16.87 -20.26
C PHE A 721 8.62 -15.37 -20.23
N GLU A 722 8.66 -14.75 -21.40
CA GLU A 722 9.08 -13.35 -21.58
C GLU A 722 7.96 -12.52 -22.23
N ILE A 723 7.91 -11.24 -21.85
CA ILE A 723 7.04 -10.24 -22.46
C ILE A 723 7.85 -9.05 -22.92
N THR A 724 7.26 -8.25 -23.80
CA THR A 724 7.85 -7.00 -24.28
C THR A 724 6.83 -5.87 -24.25
N LEU A 725 7.22 -4.71 -23.75
CA LEU A 725 6.41 -3.50 -23.68
C LEU A 725 7.08 -2.35 -24.43
N LYS A 726 6.36 -1.81 -25.42
CA LYS A 726 6.80 -0.68 -26.25
C LYS A 726 5.71 0.38 -26.35
N ASP A 727 6.10 1.62 -26.64
CA ASP A 727 5.14 2.68 -27.00
C ASP A 727 4.58 2.47 -28.43
N ASN A 728 3.67 3.34 -28.84
CA ASN A 728 3.07 3.32 -30.18
C ASN A 728 4.06 3.62 -31.32
N LYS A 729 5.28 4.08 -31.01
CA LYS A 729 6.37 4.35 -31.96
C LYS A 729 7.44 3.24 -31.93
N GLY A 730 7.22 2.18 -31.15
CA GLY A 730 8.12 1.03 -31.05
C GLY A 730 9.30 1.21 -30.10
N LYS A 731 9.34 2.29 -29.31
CA LYS A 731 10.38 2.51 -28.29
C LYS A 731 10.06 1.69 -27.04
N ALA A 732 11.07 1.04 -26.48
CA ALA A 732 10.97 0.27 -25.24
C ALA A 732 10.53 1.12 -24.04
N ILE A 733 9.64 0.58 -23.21
CA ILE A 733 9.18 1.20 -21.96
C ILE A 733 9.78 0.42 -20.79
N ALA A 734 10.78 1.01 -20.15
CA ALA A 734 11.52 0.43 -19.04
C ALA A 734 10.91 0.75 -17.66
N ASN A 735 11.32 -0.01 -16.65
CA ASN A 735 10.93 0.12 -15.24
C ASN A 735 9.42 0.06 -15.02
N LYS A 736 8.71 -0.68 -15.86
CA LYS A 736 7.25 -0.78 -15.80
C LYS A 736 6.82 -2.02 -15.02
N PRO A 737 6.08 -1.85 -13.90
CA PRO A 737 5.47 -2.98 -13.21
C PRO A 737 4.47 -3.69 -14.12
N THR A 738 4.68 -5.00 -14.26
CA THR A 738 3.91 -5.91 -15.11
C THR A 738 3.54 -7.12 -14.28
N THR A 739 2.28 -7.54 -14.34
CA THR A 739 1.78 -8.73 -13.67
C THR A 739 1.56 -9.83 -14.69
N ILE A 740 2.09 -11.02 -14.43
CA ILE A 740 1.83 -12.23 -15.21
C ILE A 740 1.04 -13.18 -14.32
N SER A 741 -0.21 -13.47 -14.67
CA SER A 741 -1.04 -14.49 -14.00
C SER A 741 -0.94 -15.80 -14.77
N LEU A 742 -0.41 -16.84 -14.12
CA LEU A 742 -0.13 -18.14 -14.73
C LEU A 742 -0.47 -19.26 -13.74
N ASN A 743 -1.33 -20.20 -14.16
CA ASN A 743 -1.76 -21.35 -13.34
C ASN A 743 -2.36 -20.97 -11.95
N GLY A 744 -3.03 -19.81 -11.87
CA GLY A 744 -3.62 -19.31 -10.62
C GLY A 744 -2.63 -18.64 -9.65
N GLU A 745 -1.35 -18.52 -10.03
CA GLU A 745 -0.36 -17.70 -9.35
C GLU A 745 -0.13 -16.38 -10.08
N GLU A 746 0.28 -15.35 -9.35
CA GLU A 746 0.62 -14.03 -9.90
C GLU A 746 2.10 -13.73 -9.69
N TYR A 747 2.75 -13.31 -10.78
CA TYR A 747 4.15 -12.93 -10.81
C TYR A 747 4.27 -11.44 -11.09
N SER A 748 4.81 -10.69 -10.14
CA SER A 748 5.10 -9.27 -10.29
C SER A 748 6.52 -9.09 -10.83
N VAL A 749 6.63 -8.59 -12.05
CA VAL A 749 7.91 -8.33 -12.73
C VAL A 749 8.00 -6.87 -13.17
N VAL A 750 9.21 -6.41 -13.47
CA VAL A 750 9.46 -5.03 -13.92
C VAL A 750 10.20 -5.10 -15.25
N THR A 751 9.76 -4.32 -16.24
CA THR A 751 10.46 -4.27 -17.53
C THR A 751 11.85 -3.67 -17.41
N ASP A 752 12.82 -4.24 -18.11
CA ASP A 752 14.18 -3.75 -18.18
C ASP A 752 14.34 -2.56 -19.15
N SER A 753 15.56 -2.10 -19.40
CA SER A 753 15.85 -1.01 -20.34
C SER A 753 15.41 -1.28 -21.78
N ASN A 754 15.21 -2.55 -22.16
CA ASN A 754 14.72 -2.98 -23.47
C ASN A 754 13.20 -3.20 -23.48
N GLY A 755 12.51 -2.93 -22.36
CA GLY A 755 11.08 -3.13 -22.21
C GLY A 755 10.70 -4.58 -22.00
N VAL A 756 11.65 -5.45 -21.63
CA VAL A 756 11.45 -6.90 -21.47
C VAL A 756 11.31 -7.26 -20.00
N ALA A 757 10.39 -8.17 -19.69
CA ALA A 757 10.29 -8.79 -18.36
C ALA A 757 10.08 -10.30 -18.51
N SER A 758 10.56 -11.09 -17.54
CA SER A 758 10.52 -12.55 -17.64
C SER A 758 10.33 -13.27 -16.30
N ILE A 759 9.81 -14.50 -16.37
CA ILE A 759 9.69 -15.42 -15.24
C ILE A 759 10.25 -16.80 -15.61
N ASN A 760 10.77 -17.53 -14.61
CA ASN A 760 11.18 -18.93 -14.77
C ASN A 760 9.98 -19.87 -14.64
N LEU A 761 9.91 -20.91 -15.47
CA LEU A 761 8.81 -21.87 -15.50
C LEU A 761 9.15 -23.15 -14.71
N THR A 762 8.36 -23.44 -13.68
CA THR A 762 8.48 -24.64 -12.82
C THR A 762 7.23 -25.53 -12.90
N LEU A 763 6.59 -25.56 -14.07
CA LEU A 763 5.30 -26.18 -14.30
C LEU A 763 5.40 -27.69 -14.66
N THR A 764 4.34 -28.44 -14.36
CA THR A 764 4.16 -29.83 -14.80
C THR A 764 3.71 -29.89 -16.26
N PRO A 765 3.78 -31.05 -16.95
CA PRO A 765 3.40 -31.14 -18.35
C PRO A 765 1.92 -30.81 -18.56
N GLY A 766 1.60 -30.00 -19.57
CA GLY A 766 0.27 -29.47 -19.81
C GLY A 766 0.28 -28.15 -20.57
N ASN A 767 -0.91 -27.60 -20.81
CA ASN A 767 -1.11 -26.31 -21.46
C ASN A 767 -1.65 -25.30 -20.44
N TYR A 768 -1.02 -24.13 -20.34
CA TYR A 768 -1.36 -23.08 -19.38
C TYR A 768 -1.55 -21.75 -20.10
N SER A 769 -2.62 -21.02 -19.75
CA SER A 769 -2.82 -19.65 -20.21
C SER A 769 -2.08 -18.70 -19.27
N ALA A 770 -1.25 -17.83 -19.85
CA ALA A 770 -0.62 -16.70 -19.18
C ALA A 770 -1.37 -15.43 -19.56
N ASN A 771 -1.87 -14.71 -18.56
CA ASN A 771 -2.48 -13.41 -18.74
C ASN A 771 -1.51 -12.35 -18.24
N VAL A 772 -1.20 -11.36 -19.06
CA VAL A 772 -0.20 -10.34 -18.76
C VAL A 772 -0.86 -8.98 -18.76
N HIS A 773 -0.62 -8.23 -17.69
CA HIS A 773 -1.16 -6.90 -17.50
C HIS A 773 -0.04 -5.92 -17.16
N THR A 774 0.04 -4.80 -17.88
CA THR A 774 0.84 -3.64 -17.48
C THR A 774 -0.06 -2.53 -17.01
N SER A 775 0.28 -1.92 -15.88
CA SER A 775 -0.48 -0.79 -15.34
C SER A 775 -0.41 0.43 -16.27
N SER A 776 -1.37 1.36 -16.18
CA SER A 776 -1.20 2.69 -16.79
C SER A 776 -0.19 3.53 -15.98
N ASP A 777 0.53 4.45 -16.61
CA ASP A 777 1.28 5.53 -15.95
C ASP A 777 0.96 6.90 -16.57
N TYR A 778 1.73 7.91 -16.18
CA TYR A 778 1.64 9.29 -16.63
C TYR A 778 1.62 9.44 -18.15
N TYR A 779 2.46 8.66 -18.85
CA TYR A 779 2.64 8.75 -20.30
C TYR A 779 1.81 7.68 -21.00
N ASN A 780 1.65 6.50 -20.39
CA ASN A 780 1.27 5.28 -21.08
C ASN A 780 -0.01 4.66 -20.51
N LYS A 781 -0.95 4.27 -21.38
CA LYS A 781 -2.13 3.47 -21.00
C LYS A 781 -1.72 2.07 -20.51
N ALA A 782 -2.65 1.39 -19.83
CA ALA A 782 -2.48 -0.01 -19.46
C ALA A 782 -2.44 -0.90 -20.70
N GLY A 783 -1.59 -1.94 -20.67
CA GLY A 783 -1.50 -2.96 -21.71
C GLY A 783 -2.01 -4.30 -21.20
N ASN A 784 -2.59 -5.10 -22.10
CA ASN A 784 -3.00 -6.48 -21.83
C ASN A 784 -2.49 -7.39 -22.94
N ALA A 785 -2.03 -8.58 -22.58
CA ALA A 785 -1.66 -9.63 -23.53
C ALA A 785 -1.97 -11.00 -22.94
N GLU A 786 -2.20 -11.97 -23.82
CA GLU A 786 -2.39 -13.37 -23.44
C GLU A 786 -1.43 -14.25 -24.26
N ALA A 787 -0.96 -15.33 -23.66
CA ALA A 787 -0.13 -16.33 -24.33
C ALA A 787 -0.39 -17.74 -23.80
N LEU A 788 -0.15 -18.74 -24.64
CA LEU A 788 -0.22 -20.16 -24.31
C LEU A 788 1.18 -20.71 -24.01
N ILE A 789 1.34 -21.25 -22.80
CA ILE A 789 2.55 -21.96 -22.38
C ILE A 789 2.29 -23.47 -22.47
N THR A 790 3.02 -24.14 -23.36
CA THR A 790 2.96 -25.60 -23.54
C THR A 790 4.16 -26.27 -22.88
N VAL A 791 3.93 -27.03 -21.82
CA VAL A 791 4.96 -27.79 -21.12
C VAL A 791 4.92 -29.23 -21.59
N LYS A 792 5.97 -29.67 -22.28
CA LYS A 792 6.14 -31.04 -22.76
C LYS A 792 6.75 -31.90 -21.65
N ASP A 793 6.27 -33.12 -21.51
CA ASP A 793 6.94 -34.11 -20.66
C ASP A 793 8.17 -34.64 -21.42
N ASP A 794 9.33 -34.05 -21.15
CA ASP A 794 10.63 -34.43 -21.73
C ASP A 794 11.41 -35.39 -20.82
N ARG A 795 10.81 -35.85 -19.72
CA ARG A 795 11.42 -36.83 -18.80
C ARG A 795 11.49 -38.21 -19.44
N THR A 796 12.45 -39.01 -19.00
CA THR A 796 12.63 -40.36 -19.52
C THR A 796 11.46 -41.25 -19.10
N ALA A 797 10.76 -41.83 -20.07
CA ALA A 797 9.65 -42.74 -19.79
C ALA A 797 10.10 -43.97 -18.98
N THR A 798 9.23 -44.47 -18.10
CA THR A 798 9.53 -45.64 -17.27
C THR A 798 8.52 -46.76 -17.46
N ALA A 799 8.98 -48.00 -17.19
CA ALA A 799 8.21 -49.21 -17.34
C ALA A 799 8.22 -50.02 -16.03
N ILE A 800 7.02 -50.34 -15.54
CA ILE A 800 6.82 -51.24 -14.41
C ILE A 800 6.53 -52.65 -14.93
N THR A 801 7.35 -53.61 -14.51
CA THR A 801 7.08 -55.04 -14.69
C THR A 801 6.51 -55.62 -13.40
N ALA A 802 5.26 -56.07 -13.45
CA ALA A 802 4.56 -56.72 -12.35
C ALA A 802 3.73 -57.89 -12.90
N SER A 803 4.16 -59.12 -12.63
CA SER A 803 3.56 -60.32 -13.23
C SER A 803 2.47 -60.92 -12.34
N GLY A 804 1.40 -61.44 -12.97
CA GLY A 804 0.36 -62.17 -12.25
C GLY A 804 0.93 -63.37 -11.47
N LYS A 805 0.42 -63.60 -10.26
CA LYS A 805 0.94 -64.67 -9.38
C LYS A 805 -0.19 -65.38 -8.63
N THR A 806 -0.06 -66.70 -8.50
CA THR A 806 -0.97 -67.50 -7.67
C THR A 806 -0.35 -67.76 -6.30
N PHE A 807 -1.08 -67.43 -5.25
CA PHE A 807 -0.72 -67.78 -3.88
C PHE A 807 -1.73 -68.75 -3.28
N TYR A 808 -1.25 -69.67 -2.45
CA TYR A 808 -2.14 -70.48 -1.62
C TYR A 808 -2.58 -69.68 -0.40
N LEU A 809 -3.87 -69.77 -0.04
CA LEU A 809 -4.48 -69.02 1.06
C LEU A 809 -3.68 -69.15 2.36
N GLN A 810 -3.20 -70.36 2.66
CA GLN A 810 -2.42 -70.64 3.88
C GLN A 810 -1.11 -69.83 3.97
N ALA A 811 -0.47 -69.54 2.82
CA ALA A 811 0.78 -68.81 2.77
C ALA A 811 0.55 -67.29 2.76
N ILE A 812 -0.37 -66.81 1.91
CA ILE A 812 -0.62 -65.37 1.79
C ILE A 812 -1.33 -64.81 3.02
N GLU A 813 -2.13 -65.59 3.75
CA GLU A 813 -2.72 -65.13 5.01
C GLU A 813 -1.65 -64.77 6.06
N LYS A 814 -0.50 -65.46 6.05
CA LYS A 814 0.65 -65.17 6.91
C LYS A 814 1.56 -64.07 6.37
N GLY A 815 1.45 -63.76 5.08
CA GLY A 815 2.32 -62.85 4.34
C GLY A 815 3.11 -63.59 3.28
N SER A 816 3.03 -63.13 2.03
CA SER A 816 3.82 -63.67 0.91
C SER A 816 4.50 -62.55 0.13
N LYS A 817 5.77 -62.76 -0.23
CA LYS A 817 6.57 -61.78 -0.99
C LYS A 817 6.09 -61.69 -2.45
N TYR A 818 5.93 -60.46 -2.92
CA TYR A 818 5.61 -60.10 -4.29
C TYR A 818 6.65 -59.08 -4.78
N GLN A 819 7.23 -59.35 -5.95
CA GLN A 819 8.34 -58.58 -6.52
C GLN A 819 7.88 -57.81 -7.74
N ILE A 820 8.41 -56.60 -7.88
CA ILE A 820 8.12 -55.64 -8.93
C ILE A 820 9.46 -55.12 -9.43
N THR A 821 9.58 -54.88 -10.74
CA THR A 821 10.77 -54.27 -11.33
C THR A 821 10.41 -52.95 -11.99
N LEU A 822 11.20 -51.91 -11.75
CA LEU A 822 11.13 -50.60 -12.42
C LEU A 822 12.36 -50.43 -13.31
N LYS A 823 12.12 -50.05 -14.57
CA LYS A 823 13.15 -49.71 -15.54
C LYS A 823 12.79 -48.42 -16.27
N ASP A 824 13.77 -47.75 -16.86
CA ASP A 824 13.51 -46.74 -17.89
C ASP A 824 13.14 -47.39 -19.25
N ALA A 825 12.78 -46.57 -20.22
CA ALA A 825 12.43 -46.98 -21.58
C ALA A 825 13.57 -47.69 -22.32
N ASN A 826 14.83 -47.43 -21.94
CA ASN A 826 16.03 -48.04 -22.52
C ASN A 826 16.40 -49.36 -21.81
N GLY A 827 15.64 -49.77 -20.80
CA GLY A 827 15.85 -51.01 -20.06
C GLY A 827 16.81 -50.91 -18.88
N LYS A 828 17.32 -49.72 -18.55
CA LYS A 828 18.14 -49.45 -17.35
C LYS A 828 17.30 -49.64 -16.11
N THR A 829 17.82 -50.35 -15.12
CA THR A 829 17.13 -50.55 -13.83
C THR A 829 17.23 -49.32 -12.96
N LEU A 830 16.11 -48.92 -12.34
CA LEU A 830 16.05 -47.71 -11.52
C LEU A 830 16.07 -48.07 -10.03
N ALA A 831 17.21 -47.81 -9.37
CA ALA A 831 17.41 -48.05 -7.95
C ALA A 831 16.90 -46.88 -7.08
N ASP A 832 16.62 -47.18 -5.82
CA ASP A 832 16.23 -46.23 -4.77
C ASP A 832 15.00 -45.37 -5.13
N LYS A 833 14.07 -45.95 -5.91
CA LYS A 833 12.80 -45.32 -6.29
C LYS A 833 11.64 -45.83 -5.45
N ASP A 834 10.82 -44.90 -4.97
CA ASP A 834 9.61 -45.19 -4.22
C ASP A 834 8.52 -45.82 -5.10
N ILE A 835 8.05 -46.99 -4.69
CA ILE A 835 6.96 -47.73 -5.32
C ILE A 835 5.80 -47.88 -4.35
N THR A 836 4.62 -47.51 -4.80
CA THR A 836 3.36 -47.73 -4.07
C THR A 836 2.59 -48.90 -4.67
N VAL A 837 2.21 -49.86 -3.84
CA VAL A 837 1.39 -51.03 -4.22
C VAL A 837 0.07 -50.99 -3.46
N THR A 838 -1.05 -50.97 -4.16
CA THR A 838 -2.39 -51.09 -3.57
C THR A 838 -2.93 -52.48 -3.82
N PHE A 839 -3.25 -53.22 -2.75
CA PHE A 839 -3.76 -54.59 -2.82
C PHE A 839 -4.80 -54.83 -1.72
N ASN A 840 -5.97 -55.35 -2.10
CA ASN A 840 -7.06 -55.69 -1.18
C ASN A 840 -7.46 -54.52 -0.24
N GLY A 841 -7.56 -53.30 -0.79
CA GLY A 841 -7.91 -52.09 -0.05
C GLY A 841 -6.79 -51.52 0.84
N LYS A 842 -5.59 -52.13 0.85
CA LYS A 842 -4.44 -51.64 1.61
C LYS A 842 -3.33 -51.13 0.70
N THR A 843 -2.72 -50.02 1.10
CA THR A 843 -1.57 -49.41 0.42
C THR A 843 -0.27 -49.81 1.12
N TYR A 844 0.73 -50.18 0.32
CA TYR A 844 2.07 -50.57 0.75
C TYR A 844 3.09 -49.70 0.03
N LYS A 845 4.06 -49.15 0.76
CA LYS A 845 5.20 -48.42 0.20
C LYS A 845 6.45 -49.29 0.30
N THR A 846 7.29 -49.27 -0.74
CA THR A 846 8.55 -50.02 -0.82
C THR A 846 9.49 -49.30 -1.79
N ILE A 847 10.79 -49.58 -1.70
CA ILE A 847 11.82 -48.91 -2.51
C ILE A 847 12.50 -49.97 -3.39
N THR A 848 12.85 -49.60 -4.62
CA THR A 848 13.63 -50.47 -5.51
C THR A 848 15.08 -50.59 -5.04
N ASN A 849 15.64 -51.79 -5.08
CA ASN A 849 17.07 -52.00 -4.82
C ASN A 849 17.94 -51.66 -6.03
N SER A 850 19.26 -51.90 -5.92
CA SER A 850 20.25 -51.70 -7.00
C SER A 850 19.95 -52.40 -8.33
N LYS A 851 19.05 -53.40 -8.34
CA LYS A 851 18.60 -54.11 -9.55
C LYS A 851 17.24 -53.63 -10.04
N GLY A 852 16.75 -52.50 -9.52
CA GLY A 852 15.42 -51.95 -9.82
C GLY A 852 14.27 -52.77 -9.26
N VAL A 853 14.51 -53.67 -8.28
CA VAL A 853 13.49 -54.58 -7.74
C VAL A 853 12.96 -54.08 -6.41
N ALA A 854 11.65 -53.86 -6.33
CA ALA A 854 10.94 -53.59 -5.09
C ALA A 854 10.20 -54.86 -4.60
N THR A 855 10.22 -55.13 -3.29
CA THR A 855 9.59 -56.33 -2.70
C THR A 855 8.59 -55.95 -1.62
N VAL A 856 7.33 -56.33 -1.81
CA VAL A 856 6.24 -56.12 -0.85
C VAL A 856 5.72 -57.44 -0.28
N THR A 857 5.28 -57.44 0.98
CA THR A 857 4.62 -58.60 1.60
C THR A 857 3.10 -58.44 1.57
N LEU A 858 2.44 -59.18 0.69
CA LEU A 858 0.98 -59.14 0.52
C LEU A 858 0.27 -60.09 1.49
N LYS A 859 -0.92 -59.68 1.96
CA LYS A 859 -1.78 -60.50 2.83
C LYS A 859 -3.22 -60.55 2.30
N ALA A 860 -3.83 -61.73 2.35
CA ALA A 860 -5.23 -61.95 1.99
C ALA A 860 -5.85 -63.06 2.85
N THR A 861 -7.12 -62.90 3.25
CA THR A 861 -7.82 -63.83 4.16
C THR A 861 -8.89 -64.69 3.46
N LYS A 862 -9.20 -64.39 2.20
CA LYS A 862 -10.21 -65.09 1.38
C LYS A 862 -9.61 -65.54 0.04
N THR A 863 -10.15 -66.61 -0.53
CA THR A 863 -9.83 -67.03 -1.91
C THR A 863 -10.52 -66.14 -2.93
N GLY A 864 -9.89 -65.91 -4.07
CA GLY A 864 -10.44 -65.07 -5.13
C GLY A 864 -9.36 -64.56 -6.09
N SER A 865 -9.78 -63.82 -7.11
CA SER A 865 -8.87 -63.06 -7.97
C SER A 865 -8.88 -61.61 -7.51
N LEU A 866 -7.72 -61.09 -7.14
CA LEU A 866 -7.54 -59.73 -6.61
C LEU A 866 -6.57 -58.96 -7.50
N LYS A 867 -6.76 -57.65 -7.62
CA LYS A 867 -5.87 -56.77 -8.40
C LYS A 867 -4.84 -56.13 -7.48
N ALA A 868 -3.57 -56.18 -7.87
CA ALA A 868 -2.50 -55.39 -7.29
C ALA A 868 -2.17 -54.23 -8.25
N THR A 869 -2.38 -52.99 -7.81
CA THR A 869 -2.05 -51.78 -8.57
C THR A 869 -0.72 -51.24 -8.08
N VAL A 870 0.26 -51.14 -8.97
CA VAL A 870 1.61 -50.67 -8.70
C VAL A 870 1.81 -49.31 -9.36
N LYS A 871 2.29 -48.32 -8.61
CA LYS A 871 2.52 -46.95 -9.07
C LYS A 871 3.94 -46.50 -8.70
N PHE A 872 4.66 -45.99 -9.69
CA PHE A 872 5.82 -45.11 -9.54
C PHE A 872 5.35 -43.70 -9.86
N ALA A 873 5.57 -42.75 -8.95
CA ALA A 873 5.06 -41.38 -9.10
C ALA A 873 5.84 -40.54 -10.12
N GLY A 874 7.00 -41.01 -10.57
CA GLY A 874 7.96 -40.20 -11.33
C GLY A 874 8.83 -39.36 -10.40
N ASP A 875 9.84 -38.72 -10.98
CA ASP A 875 10.68 -37.70 -10.35
C ASP A 875 11.06 -36.63 -11.41
N ASP A 876 12.11 -35.85 -11.16
CA ASP A 876 12.55 -34.79 -12.08
C ASP A 876 13.26 -35.33 -13.33
N GLU A 877 13.73 -36.59 -13.33
CA GLU A 877 14.43 -37.22 -14.46
C GLU A 877 13.52 -38.23 -15.19
N TYR A 878 12.65 -38.92 -14.46
CA TYR A 878 11.88 -40.06 -14.92
C TYR A 878 10.36 -39.82 -14.80
N ALA A 879 9.62 -40.12 -15.87
CA ALA A 879 8.17 -39.99 -15.89
C ALA A 879 7.47 -41.06 -15.03
N ALA A 880 6.25 -40.75 -14.58
CA ALA A 880 5.44 -41.65 -13.78
C ALA A 880 5.00 -42.90 -14.56
N ALA A 881 4.82 -44.02 -13.86
CA ALA A 881 4.31 -45.26 -14.44
C ALA A 881 3.32 -45.96 -13.51
N THR A 882 2.31 -46.61 -14.08
CA THR A 882 1.34 -47.43 -13.33
C THR A 882 1.09 -48.75 -14.05
N LYS A 883 1.04 -49.85 -13.30
CA LYS A 883 0.72 -51.19 -13.83
C LYS A 883 -0.21 -51.93 -12.88
N THR A 884 -1.08 -52.77 -13.43
CA THR A 884 -1.90 -53.70 -12.65
C THR A 884 -1.50 -55.14 -12.90
N ALA A 885 -1.54 -55.96 -11.85
CA ALA A 885 -1.25 -57.38 -11.91
C ALA A 885 -2.34 -58.19 -11.21
N ALA A 886 -2.70 -59.35 -11.80
CA ALA A 886 -3.70 -60.25 -11.24
C ALA A 886 -3.08 -61.21 -10.21
N ILE A 887 -3.56 -61.15 -8.98
CA ILE A 887 -3.14 -62.03 -7.88
C ILE A 887 -4.27 -63.02 -7.56
N LYS A 888 -4.02 -64.29 -7.84
CA LYS A 888 -5.00 -65.37 -7.63
C LYS A 888 -4.74 -66.07 -6.30
N VAL A 889 -5.68 -65.99 -5.37
CA VAL A 889 -5.60 -66.67 -4.07
C VAL A 889 -6.46 -67.94 -4.08
N THR A 890 -5.84 -69.11 -3.92
CA THR A 890 -6.52 -70.42 -4.05
C THR A 890 -6.25 -71.33 -2.86
N LYS A 891 -7.09 -72.37 -2.71
CA LYS A 891 -6.80 -73.49 -1.80
C LYS A 891 -5.75 -74.40 -2.43
N GLU A 892 -4.83 -74.93 -1.63
CA GLU A 892 -3.89 -75.94 -2.11
C GLU A 892 -4.61 -77.28 -2.30
N ALA A 893 -4.27 -78.01 -3.37
CA ALA A 893 -4.85 -79.33 -3.58
C ALA A 893 -4.39 -80.33 -2.51
N SER A 894 -5.29 -81.21 -2.05
CA SER A 894 -4.93 -82.31 -1.15
C SER A 894 -4.66 -83.62 -1.92
N LYS A 895 -3.74 -84.42 -1.40
CA LYS A 895 -3.36 -85.77 -1.84
C LYS A 895 -3.74 -86.77 -0.75
N LEU A 896 -4.82 -87.53 -0.99
CA LEU A 896 -5.31 -88.58 -0.11
C LEU A 896 -4.91 -89.96 -0.67
N THR A 897 -4.13 -90.72 0.10
CA THR A 897 -3.65 -92.06 -0.27
C THR A 897 -4.28 -93.11 0.64
N ALA A 898 -4.95 -94.08 0.02
CA ALA A 898 -5.59 -95.20 0.69
C ALA A 898 -5.24 -96.51 -0.05
N SER A 899 -4.47 -97.39 0.59
CA SER A 899 -3.99 -98.63 -0.02
C SER A 899 -4.92 -99.80 0.26
N LYS A 900 -4.89 -100.84 -0.59
CA LYS A 900 -5.60 -102.11 -0.32
C LYS A 900 -5.11 -102.73 0.99
N LYS A 901 -6.00 -103.35 1.77
CA LYS A 901 -5.63 -104.03 3.02
C LYS A 901 -6.50 -105.27 3.29
N THR A 902 -5.90 -106.30 3.85
CA THR A 902 -6.59 -107.56 4.21
C THR A 902 -6.64 -107.71 5.73
N PHE A 903 -7.76 -108.18 6.25
CA PHE A 903 -7.95 -108.48 7.67
C PHE A 903 -8.52 -109.89 7.85
N LYS A 904 -8.15 -110.56 8.94
CA LYS A 904 -8.76 -111.84 9.34
C LYS A 904 -10.19 -111.59 9.85
N ALA A 905 -11.14 -112.48 9.53
CA ALA A 905 -12.54 -112.36 9.95
C ALA A 905 -12.67 -112.23 11.48
N LYS A 906 -11.88 -113.01 12.24
CA LYS A 906 -11.85 -113.02 13.72
C LYS A 906 -11.38 -111.72 14.39
N THR A 907 -10.80 -110.79 13.65
CA THR A 907 -10.34 -109.52 14.23
C THR A 907 -11.53 -108.61 14.58
N LYS A 908 -11.82 -108.47 15.88
CA LYS A 908 -12.93 -107.63 16.41
C LYS A 908 -12.84 -106.16 15.96
N THR A 909 -11.64 -105.57 15.98
CA THR A 909 -11.41 -104.19 15.53
C THR A 909 -10.32 -104.12 14.48
N LYS A 910 -10.69 -103.82 13.23
CA LYS A 910 -9.77 -103.75 12.08
C LYS A 910 -9.23 -102.33 11.90
N LYS A 911 -7.93 -102.12 12.14
CA LYS A 911 -7.26 -100.80 12.03
C LYS A 911 -6.82 -100.52 10.59
N TYR A 912 -7.50 -99.59 9.91
CA TYR A 912 -7.19 -99.18 8.54
C TYR A 912 -6.63 -97.75 8.53
N THR A 913 -5.41 -97.57 8.01
CA THR A 913 -4.72 -96.26 8.04
C THR A 913 -4.60 -95.70 6.63
N VAL A 914 -4.92 -94.42 6.50
CA VAL A 914 -4.76 -93.64 5.26
C VAL A 914 -3.85 -92.44 5.52
N THR A 915 -3.25 -91.89 4.47
CA THR A 915 -2.36 -90.72 4.55
C THR A 915 -2.96 -89.56 3.77
N LEU A 916 -3.04 -88.39 4.39
CA LEU A 916 -3.48 -87.14 3.78
C LEU A 916 -2.35 -86.11 3.84
N LYS A 917 -1.91 -85.68 2.66
CA LYS A 917 -0.86 -84.67 2.46
C LYS A 917 -1.36 -83.56 1.54
N SER A 918 -0.71 -82.40 1.53
CA SER A 918 -0.89 -81.38 0.50
C SER A 918 -0.28 -81.84 -0.83
N LYS A 919 -0.55 -81.11 -1.92
CA LYS A 919 0.10 -81.34 -3.21
C LYS A 919 1.62 -81.20 -3.11
N SER A 920 2.10 -80.26 -2.30
CA SER A 920 3.52 -80.10 -1.95
C SER A 920 4.10 -81.19 -1.03
N GLY A 921 3.31 -82.20 -0.65
CA GLY A 921 3.78 -83.35 0.13
C GLY A 921 3.83 -83.14 1.66
N LYS A 922 3.42 -81.97 2.16
CA LYS A 922 3.32 -81.67 3.60
C LYS A 922 2.14 -82.40 4.22
N ALA A 923 2.29 -82.91 5.45
CA ALA A 923 1.22 -83.59 6.16
C ALA A 923 0.07 -82.63 6.50
N ILE A 924 -1.19 -83.01 6.21
CA ILE A 924 -2.37 -82.26 6.66
C ILE A 924 -2.82 -82.89 7.98
N SER A 925 -2.49 -82.24 9.09
CA SER A 925 -2.72 -82.74 10.45
C SER A 925 -4.01 -82.22 11.07
N LYS A 926 -4.51 -82.92 12.10
CA LYS A 926 -5.68 -82.54 12.92
C LYS A 926 -6.97 -82.30 12.12
N VAL A 927 -7.12 -82.94 10.94
CA VAL A 927 -8.35 -82.85 10.12
C VAL A 927 -9.10 -84.17 10.07
N LYS A 928 -10.43 -84.09 9.98
CA LYS A 928 -11.32 -85.25 9.94
C LYS A 928 -11.38 -85.86 8.54
N VAL A 929 -11.14 -87.16 8.45
CA VAL A 929 -11.32 -87.99 7.24
C VAL A 929 -12.40 -89.02 7.53
N THR A 930 -13.18 -89.36 6.51
CA THR A 930 -14.28 -90.31 6.59
C THR A 930 -14.01 -91.55 5.74
N LEU A 931 -14.45 -92.71 6.20
CA LEU A 931 -14.38 -93.99 5.50
C LEU A 931 -15.78 -94.61 5.47
N LYS A 932 -16.36 -94.79 4.28
CA LYS A 932 -17.63 -95.50 4.08
C LYS A 932 -17.37 -96.87 3.47
N VAL A 933 -17.80 -97.94 4.15
CA VAL A 933 -17.68 -99.33 3.67
C VAL A 933 -18.91 -100.13 4.11
N LYS A 934 -19.56 -100.82 3.17
CA LYS A 934 -20.83 -101.56 3.37
C LYS A 934 -21.88 -100.77 4.17
N GLY A 935 -22.21 -99.57 3.69
CA GLY A 935 -23.25 -98.71 4.29
C GLY A 935 -22.85 -97.97 5.56
N LYS A 936 -21.82 -98.41 6.30
CA LYS A 936 -21.39 -97.78 7.57
C LYS A 936 -20.26 -96.77 7.36
N THR A 937 -20.33 -95.65 8.09
CA THR A 937 -19.36 -94.55 8.04
C THR A 937 -18.51 -94.50 9.31
N TYR A 938 -17.20 -94.52 9.14
CA TYR A 938 -16.21 -94.36 10.20
C TYR A 938 -15.49 -93.02 10.04
N LYS A 939 -15.13 -92.37 11.15
CA LYS A 939 -14.43 -91.08 11.17
C LYS A 939 -13.09 -91.26 11.87
N ALA A 940 -12.04 -90.61 11.37
CA ALA A 940 -10.73 -90.57 12.02
C ALA A 940 -10.10 -89.20 11.78
N THR A 941 -9.31 -88.73 12.75
CA THR A 941 -8.57 -87.46 12.64
C THR A 941 -7.12 -87.74 12.27
N THR A 942 -6.54 -86.94 11.38
CA THR A 942 -5.13 -87.10 10.98
C THR A 942 -4.17 -86.69 12.10
N THR A 943 -3.08 -87.44 12.28
CA THR A 943 -1.99 -87.08 13.19
C THR A 943 -1.09 -85.99 12.60
N ALA A 944 -0.07 -85.54 13.36
CA ALA A 944 0.97 -84.63 12.86
C ALA A 944 1.67 -85.14 11.60
N LYS A 945 1.76 -86.47 11.42
CA LYS A 945 2.32 -87.13 10.22
C LYS A 945 1.30 -87.29 9.07
N GLY A 946 0.10 -86.72 9.19
CA GLY A 946 -0.96 -86.77 8.17
C GLY A 946 -1.67 -88.12 8.08
N LYS A 947 -1.51 -89.00 9.07
CA LYS A 947 -2.10 -90.36 9.06
C LYS A 947 -3.43 -90.37 9.81
N ALA A 948 -4.50 -90.90 9.21
CA ALA A 948 -5.78 -91.14 9.88
C ALA A 948 -6.03 -92.65 9.96
N THR A 949 -6.26 -93.17 11.17
CA THR A 949 -6.49 -94.61 11.41
C THR A 949 -7.93 -94.86 11.84
N PHE A 950 -8.69 -95.53 10.99
CA PHE A 950 -10.06 -95.94 11.24
C PHE A 950 -10.10 -97.25 12.04
N LYS A 951 -10.92 -97.28 13.10
CA LYS A 951 -11.26 -98.50 13.86
C LYS A 951 -12.55 -99.10 13.30
N ILE A 952 -12.43 -100.09 12.41
CA ILE A 952 -13.57 -100.72 11.74
C ILE A 952 -14.03 -101.93 12.57
N THR A 953 -15.18 -101.81 13.24
CA THR A 953 -15.71 -102.85 14.14
C THR A 953 -16.88 -103.64 13.55
N LYS A 954 -17.64 -103.05 12.62
CA LYS A 954 -18.89 -103.63 12.10
C LYS A 954 -18.75 -104.26 10.69
N LEU A 955 -17.52 -104.62 10.27
CA LEU A 955 -17.24 -105.30 8.99
C LEU A 955 -16.75 -106.72 9.27
N THR A 956 -17.69 -107.67 9.32
CA THR A 956 -17.46 -109.07 9.74
C THR A 956 -17.61 -110.08 8.60
N LYS A 957 -18.43 -109.80 7.57
CA LYS A 957 -18.65 -110.70 6.44
C LYS A 957 -17.38 -110.87 5.59
N LYS A 958 -16.97 -112.13 5.34
CA LYS A 958 -15.86 -112.48 4.43
C LYS A 958 -16.12 -111.91 3.02
N GLY A 959 -15.06 -111.58 2.30
CA GLY A 959 -15.12 -111.07 0.93
C GLY A 959 -14.38 -109.75 0.70
N LYS A 960 -14.42 -109.27 -0.56
CA LYS A 960 -13.82 -108.00 -1.00
C LYS A 960 -14.84 -106.87 -0.85
N HIS A 961 -14.48 -105.81 -0.14
CA HIS A 961 -15.35 -104.66 0.12
C HIS A 961 -14.69 -103.37 -0.40
N THR A 962 -15.41 -102.59 -1.21
CA THR A 962 -14.96 -101.27 -1.65
C THR A 962 -15.19 -100.25 -0.55
N ALA A 963 -14.11 -99.65 -0.06
CA ALA A 963 -14.14 -98.59 0.92
C ALA A 963 -13.88 -97.25 0.26
N THR A 964 -14.76 -96.28 0.48
CA THR A 964 -14.63 -94.91 -0.02
C THR A 964 -14.09 -94.03 1.10
N VAL A 965 -12.89 -93.48 0.91
CA VAL A 965 -12.25 -92.56 1.84
C VAL A 965 -12.45 -91.14 1.32
N LYS A 966 -13.00 -90.25 2.14
CA LYS A 966 -13.27 -88.85 1.77
C LYS A 966 -12.71 -87.89 2.81
N PHE A 967 -11.92 -86.95 2.33
CA PHE A 967 -11.63 -85.69 3.00
C PHE A 967 -12.50 -84.60 2.34
N ALA A 968 -13.35 -83.94 3.13
CA ALA A 968 -14.28 -82.95 2.59
C ALA A 968 -13.60 -81.63 2.15
N GLY A 969 -12.34 -81.42 2.51
CA GLY A 969 -11.66 -80.13 2.38
C GLY A 969 -11.73 -79.32 3.67
N ASN A 970 -11.03 -78.20 3.70
CA ASN A 970 -11.13 -77.20 4.78
C ASN A 970 -10.90 -75.78 4.23
N LYS A 971 -10.61 -74.82 5.11
CA LYS A 971 -10.27 -73.44 4.73
C LYS A 971 -9.10 -73.38 3.74
N TYR A 972 -8.07 -74.21 3.91
CA TYR A 972 -6.80 -74.12 3.20
C TYR A 972 -6.63 -75.14 2.06
N PHE A 973 -7.28 -76.29 2.16
CA PHE A 973 -7.09 -77.42 1.26
C PHE A 973 -8.38 -77.85 0.59
N THR A 974 -8.31 -78.23 -0.69
CA THR A 974 -9.46 -78.78 -1.41
C THR A 974 -9.79 -80.20 -0.94
N GLY A 975 -11.05 -80.60 -1.05
CA GLY A 975 -11.50 -81.96 -0.73
C GLY A 975 -11.00 -83.01 -1.73
N LYS A 976 -10.88 -84.25 -1.27
CA LYS A 976 -10.49 -85.39 -2.11
C LYS A 976 -11.21 -86.65 -1.66
N THR A 977 -11.65 -87.44 -2.63
CA THR A 977 -12.25 -88.76 -2.42
C THR A 977 -11.44 -89.80 -3.17
N VAL A 978 -11.14 -90.93 -2.53
CA VAL A 978 -10.46 -92.08 -3.16
C VAL A 978 -11.13 -93.37 -2.72
N LYS A 979 -11.04 -94.42 -3.55
CA LYS A 979 -11.56 -95.76 -3.24
C LYS A 979 -10.40 -96.72 -2.98
N ALA A 980 -10.57 -97.61 -2.01
CA ALA A 980 -9.62 -98.68 -1.70
C ALA A 980 -10.34 -100.00 -1.43
N LYS A 981 -9.69 -101.13 -1.72
CA LYS A 981 -10.25 -102.47 -1.47
C LYS A 981 -9.84 -102.98 -0.08
N ILE A 982 -10.83 -103.30 0.76
CA ILE A 982 -10.64 -103.96 2.06
C ILE A 982 -11.14 -105.40 1.95
N THR A 983 -10.27 -106.39 2.19
CA THR A 983 -10.62 -107.82 2.08
C THR A 983 -10.73 -108.45 3.47
N ILE A 984 -11.81 -109.18 3.73
CA ILE A 984 -11.98 -109.99 4.95
C ILE A 984 -11.83 -111.48 4.57
N LYS A 985 -10.83 -112.16 5.15
CA LYS A 985 -10.57 -113.60 4.95
C LYS A 985 -10.91 -114.42 6.18
#